data_AF-A0A8C7LXX7-F1
#
_entry.id   AF-A0A8C7LXX7-F1
#
_cell.length_a   1.000
_cell.length_b   1.000
_cell.length_c   1.000
_cell.angle_alpha   90.00
_cell.angle_beta   90.00
_cell.angle_gamma   90.00
#
_symmetry.space_group_name_H-M   'P 1'
#
loop_
_entity.id
_entity.type
_entity.pdbx_description
1 polymer ?
#
loop_
_entity_poly.entity_id
_entity_poly.type
_entity_poly.pdbx_seq_one_letter_code
_entity_poly.pdbx_strand_id
1 'polypeptide(L)'
;MASLYISPHPDDFRSLMALVAAEFCPSRPCTLIEDPPASLALCSRPSLVLGSGGGEVLSGAIAVAWYLASQGKMIGSNAKQESQVWQWLSFADNEQIPVLTLLITKLPIVLSDSDDSMQLQQSSHAEMMHVLNVLDKNLESRTFLVGNSLTLADIAVATAALLPFKYALEPSNRRALTNVTRWFLTCVNQSQFVNVLGQISLCEKMVPVTPRPSVAPVPATEAQLKKEAKSREKLEKFQQKKKMEEKKKQEKKLKKDLGVISYDVPTPPGEKKDVLSPLPDSYSPQYVEAAWYSWWEKQGYFKPEYGRKSISEPNPRGVFMMCIPPPNVTGSLHLGHALTNAIQDCLTRWHRMRGETTLWNPGCDHAGIATQVVVEKKLMRERGMSRHDLGRDQFIQEVWKWKNEKGDRIYHQLKKLGSSLDWDRACFTMDPKLSNAVQEAFIRLHEDGVIYRSKRLVNWSLFLSIMLIALFHFFSLYFCLLLLNVSLSDEEVIVATTRIETMLGDSAVAVHPADPRYQHLKGKVVLHPFCDRMMPIVFEFVDINFGTGAVKITPAHDHNDYEVGNRHNLAFINILDENGLLINVPAPFLGMKRFEARKAVLQALKDRGQFKESKDNPMVVPVCSRSKDIVEPLLKPQWYVDCADMGKQAADSVREGRLKIIPDHHHKTWFNWLDNIRDWCISRQLWWGHRIPAYFVTVNDPSVTPGEDMDGHYWVSGRTEEDARDKAAKRFNVSTDKVTLRQDEDVLDTWFSSGIFPFSIFGWPNEDLSVFYPGSLLETGHDILFFWVARMVMMGLKLTGKLPFKEVYLHAVVRDAHGRKMSKSLGNVIDPLDVITGISLEGLYAQLQDSNLDPVEVEKAKQGQQSDYPTGIPECGTDALRFALCAYTSQGRDIDMDVNRILGYRNFCNKLWNAVKFAMRTLGGNFVPSEKAQVRDLSIQCVLTAVSCPWFQAYDFPAITTAIYNFWLYELCDIYLVSLFVCEGGVCVQAVVCRQTLFTGLCLLAPIMPFVGEELYQRLPRRRSQDDHANDVSGGAVQSADPDPVSIPDHPARPSHRGCAVAIASDRCTVHLMLKVRGKFYRLQPHIIRCCD
;
A
#
# COMPACT_ATOMS: atom_id res chain seq x y z
N MET A 1 -35.39 43.87 24.79
CA MET A 1 -34.36 43.86 23.72
C MET A 1 -33.43 42.70 23.97
N ALA A 2 -32.86 42.11 22.92
CA ALA A 2 -31.83 41.08 23.10
C ALA A 2 -30.52 41.72 23.55
N SER A 3 -29.81 41.10 24.48
CA SER A 3 -28.50 41.56 24.97
C SER A 3 -27.41 40.68 24.37
N LEU A 4 -26.40 41.32 23.76
CA LEU A 4 -25.23 40.67 23.17
C LEU A 4 -24.03 40.88 24.09
N TYR A 5 -23.66 39.82 24.81
CA TYR A 5 -22.48 39.79 25.68
C TYR A 5 -21.25 39.46 24.85
N ILE A 6 -20.18 40.25 24.97
CA ILE A 6 -18.95 40.12 24.16
C ILE A 6 -17.68 40.15 25.00
N SER A 7 -16.56 39.68 24.42
CA SER A 7 -15.24 39.75 25.05
C SER A 7 -14.76 41.21 25.25
N PRO A 8 -14.08 41.53 26.38
CA PRO A 8 -13.48 42.85 26.60
C PRO A 8 -12.22 43.10 25.77
N HIS A 9 -11.72 42.12 25.01
CA HIS A 9 -10.52 42.28 24.20
C HIS A 9 -10.84 43.00 22.87
N PRO A 10 -10.25 44.17 22.58
CA PRO A 10 -10.63 45.01 21.44
C PRO A 10 -10.35 44.35 20.06
N ASP A 11 -9.42 43.41 20.01
CA ASP A 11 -9.05 42.68 18.79
C ASP A 11 -9.52 41.21 18.78
N ASP A 12 -10.52 40.84 19.60
CA ASP A 12 -11.11 39.50 19.52
C ASP A 12 -11.97 39.35 18.24
N PHE A 13 -11.38 38.80 17.17
CA PHE A 13 -12.02 38.64 15.86
C PHE A 13 -13.37 37.91 15.92
N ARG A 14 -13.57 37.00 16.90
CA ARG A 14 -14.84 36.29 17.10
C ARG A 14 -15.94 37.23 17.58
N SER A 15 -15.60 38.16 18.47
CA SER A 15 -16.49 39.23 18.91
C SER A 15 -16.71 40.28 17.82
N LEU A 16 -15.67 40.65 17.07
CA LEU A 16 -15.77 41.60 15.97
C LEU A 16 -16.70 41.12 14.85
N MET A 17 -16.66 39.83 14.50
CA MET A 17 -17.56 39.25 13.50
C MET A 17 -19.04 39.42 13.89
N ALA A 18 -19.40 39.10 15.14
CA ALA A 18 -20.77 39.23 15.62
C ALA A 18 -21.21 40.69 15.75
N LEU A 19 -20.30 41.59 16.16
CA LEU A 19 -20.57 43.02 16.25
C LEU A 19 -20.81 43.66 14.88
N VAL A 20 -19.99 43.33 13.89
CA VAL A 20 -20.21 43.79 12.51
C VAL A 20 -21.52 43.22 11.97
N ALA A 21 -21.82 41.94 12.19
CA ALA A 21 -23.11 41.36 11.81
C ALA A 21 -24.31 42.05 12.49
N ALA A 22 -24.15 42.49 13.75
CA ALA A 22 -25.18 43.22 14.49
C ALA A 22 -25.51 44.59 13.89
N GLU A 23 -24.56 45.28 13.25
CA GLU A 23 -24.79 46.57 12.57
C GLU A 23 -25.72 46.45 11.35
N PHE A 24 -25.80 45.26 10.76
CA PHE A 24 -26.70 44.98 9.64
C PHE A 24 -28.05 44.40 10.09
N CYS A 25 -28.23 44.16 11.40
CA CYS A 25 -29.49 43.67 11.96
C CYS A 25 -30.47 44.85 12.14
N PRO A 26 -31.71 44.78 11.63
CA PRO A 26 -32.72 45.82 11.83
C PRO A 26 -33.04 46.08 13.30
N SER A 27 -32.88 45.06 14.15
CA SER A 27 -33.12 45.09 15.60
C SER A 27 -31.80 44.87 16.33
N ARG A 28 -30.92 45.87 16.30
CA ARG A 28 -29.58 45.77 16.91
C ARG A 28 -29.69 45.41 18.40
N PRO A 29 -29.04 44.33 18.86
CA PRO A 29 -29.02 43.97 20.27
C PRO A 29 -28.21 44.98 21.10
N CYS A 30 -28.53 45.10 22.39
CA CYS A 30 -27.77 45.90 23.32
C CYS A 30 -26.43 45.21 23.61
N THR A 31 -25.31 45.80 23.20
CA THR A 31 -23.97 45.24 23.43
C THR A 31 -23.54 45.49 24.87
N LEU A 32 -23.17 44.43 25.59
CA LEU A 32 -22.70 44.47 26.97
C LEU A 32 -21.28 43.87 27.03
N ILE A 33 -20.31 44.65 27.53
CA ILE A 33 -18.91 44.24 27.71
C ILE A 33 -18.72 43.75 29.16
N GLU A 34 -19.57 42.82 29.57
CA GLU A 34 -19.57 42.18 30.88
C GLU A 34 -19.92 40.70 30.72
N ASP A 35 -19.60 39.89 31.72
CA ASP A 35 -19.94 38.47 31.69
C ASP A 35 -21.48 38.29 31.74
N PRO A 36 -22.06 37.35 30.97
CA PRO A 36 -23.49 37.09 31.03
C PRO A 36 -23.92 36.61 32.44
N PRO A 37 -25.14 36.94 32.90
CA PRO A 37 -25.69 36.44 34.16
C PRO A 37 -25.53 34.92 34.31
N ALA A 38 -25.30 34.42 35.52
CA ALA A 38 -25.05 32.99 35.77
C ALA A 38 -26.17 32.05 35.24
N SER A 39 -27.40 32.54 35.13
CA SER A 39 -28.54 31.82 34.51
C SER A 39 -28.44 31.66 32.99
N LEU A 40 -27.59 32.46 32.33
CA LEU A 40 -27.31 32.46 30.89
C LEU A 40 -25.90 31.92 30.58
N ALA A 41 -25.07 31.66 31.60
CA ALA A 41 -23.67 31.28 31.47
C ALA A 41 -23.48 29.75 31.51
N LEU A 42 -23.39 29.13 30.33
CA LEU A 42 -22.88 27.75 30.18
C LEU A 42 -21.35 27.79 30.26
N CYS A 43 -20.81 27.51 31.46
CA CYS A 43 -19.39 27.27 31.81
C CYS A 43 -18.30 27.96 30.95
N SER A 44 -17.58 28.90 31.59
CA SER A 44 -16.26 29.51 31.28
C SER A 44 -16.20 30.75 30.32
N ARG A 45 -15.45 31.79 30.76
CA ARG A 45 -15.35 33.20 30.30
C ARG A 45 -15.22 33.46 28.77
N PRO A 46 -15.47 34.73 28.35
CA PRO A 46 -16.77 35.36 28.26
C PRO A 46 -17.47 34.78 27.03
N SER A 47 -18.56 34.07 27.25
CA SER A 47 -19.33 33.46 26.18
C SER A 47 -19.94 34.57 25.34
N LEU A 48 -19.60 34.63 24.04
CA LEU A 48 -20.34 35.47 23.11
C LEU A 48 -21.77 34.93 23.05
N VAL A 49 -22.68 35.64 23.70
CA VAL A 49 -24.03 35.18 24.00
C VAL A 49 -25.03 36.24 23.59
N LEU A 50 -26.04 35.82 22.84
CA LEU A 50 -27.21 36.61 22.53
C LEU A 50 -28.40 36.06 23.34
N GLY A 51 -28.83 36.81 24.36
CA GLY A 51 -29.97 36.45 25.20
C GLY A 51 -31.22 37.24 24.83
N SER A 52 -32.37 36.57 24.66
CA SER A 52 -33.68 37.24 24.57
C SER A 52 -34.38 37.18 25.94
N GLY A 53 -35.20 38.18 26.26
CA GLY A 53 -35.90 38.28 27.57
C GLY A 53 -36.83 37.11 27.93
N GLY A 54 -36.96 36.09 27.06
CA GLY A 54 -37.78 34.89 27.26
C GLY A 54 -37.02 33.61 27.65
N GLY A 55 -35.71 33.67 27.91
CA GLY A 55 -34.92 32.53 28.39
C GLY A 55 -34.24 31.67 27.32
N GLU A 56 -34.46 31.92 26.04
CA GLU A 56 -33.70 31.30 24.94
C GLU A 56 -32.37 32.03 24.72
N VAL A 57 -31.29 31.24 24.67
CA VAL A 57 -29.91 31.73 24.62
C VAL A 57 -29.19 31.14 23.42
N LEU A 58 -28.59 32.00 22.59
CA LEU A 58 -27.73 31.59 21.50
C LEU A 58 -26.27 31.90 21.87
N SER A 59 -25.39 30.90 21.79
CA SER A 59 -23.97 31.04 22.15
C SER A 59 -23.06 30.63 21.00
N GLY A 60 -21.86 31.23 20.97
CA GLY A 60 -20.84 30.95 19.96
C GLY A 60 -20.88 31.93 18.78
N ALA A 61 -19.70 32.36 18.34
CA ALA A 61 -19.55 33.47 17.40
C ALA A 61 -20.23 33.22 16.05
N ILE A 62 -20.08 32.02 15.47
CA ILE A 62 -20.70 31.68 14.18
C ILE A 62 -22.23 31.61 14.31
N ALA A 63 -22.75 30.97 15.35
CA ALA A 63 -24.19 30.83 15.56
C ALA A 63 -24.85 32.20 15.76
N VAL A 64 -24.26 33.05 16.61
CA VAL A 64 -24.77 34.40 16.87
C VAL A 64 -24.64 35.29 15.64
N ALA A 65 -23.51 35.27 14.94
CA ALA A 65 -23.34 36.05 13.71
C ALA A 65 -24.28 35.57 12.59
N TRP A 66 -24.50 34.25 12.47
CA TRP A 66 -25.48 33.68 11.54
C TRP A 66 -26.90 34.17 11.82
N TYR A 67 -27.32 34.11 13.08
CA TYR A 67 -28.63 34.62 13.47
C TYR A 67 -28.77 36.11 13.16
N LEU A 68 -27.82 36.96 13.58
CA LEU A 68 -27.86 38.41 13.33
C LEU A 68 -27.84 38.73 11.83
N ALA A 69 -26.99 38.06 11.05
CA ALA A 69 -26.91 38.22 9.60
C ALA A 69 -28.19 37.75 8.89
N SER A 70 -28.86 36.70 9.39
CA SER A 70 -30.13 36.23 8.82
C SER A 70 -31.23 37.28 8.96
N GLN A 71 -31.28 38.00 10.09
CA GLN A 71 -32.21 39.12 10.31
C GLN A 71 -31.92 40.29 9.35
N GLY A 72 -30.65 40.50 9.00
CA GLY A 72 -30.19 41.48 8.01
C GLY A 72 -30.24 41.02 6.55
N LYS A 73 -30.77 39.83 6.24
CA LYS A 73 -30.76 39.19 4.90
C LYS A 73 -29.36 39.05 4.27
N MET A 74 -28.34 38.80 5.09
CA MET A 74 -26.93 38.71 4.69
C MET A 74 -26.42 37.28 4.50
N ILE A 75 -27.28 36.27 4.57
CA ILE A 75 -26.90 34.85 4.43
C ILE A 75 -27.00 34.34 2.97
N GLY A 76 -27.34 35.21 2.02
CA GLY A 76 -27.56 34.86 0.61
C GLY A 76 -29.04 34.93 0.22
N SER A 77 -29.31 34.95 -1.09
CA SER A 77 -30.67 35.11 -1.64
C SER A 77 -31.37 33.79 -1.99
N ASN A 78 -30.64 32.69 -1.99
CA ASN A 78 -31.14 31.34 -2.30
C ASN A 78 -30.27 30.28 -1.61
N ALA A 79 -30.77 29.04 -1.55
CA ALA A 79 -30.11 27.92 -0.87
C ALA A 79 -28.67 27.65 -1.34
N LYS A 80 -28.36 27.92 -2.62
CA LYS A 80 -27.00 27.79 -3.15
C LYS A 80 -26.07 28.85 -2.56
N GLN A 81 -26.51 30.11 -2.48
CA GLN A 81 -25.75 31.18 -1.85
C GLN A 81 -25.61 30.98 -0.34
N GLU A 82 -26.65 30.49 0.34
CA GLU A 82 -26.58 30.13 1.77
C GLU A 82 -25.53 29.05 2.04
N SER A 83 -25.47 28.04 1.18
CA SER A 83 -24.44 26.99 1.24
C SER A 83 -23.04 27.54 0.99
N GLN A 84 -22.89 28.52 0.09
CA GLN A 84 -21.62 29.21 -0.16
C GLN A 84 -21.21 30.08 1.03
N VAL A 85 -22.15 30.70 1.74
CA VAL A 85 -21.84 31.43 2.99
C VAL A 85 -21.30 30.48 4.05
N TRP A 86 -21.91 29.30 4.21
CA TRP A 86 -21.41 28.25 5.10
C TRP A 86 -20.01 27.74 4.71
N GLN A 87 -19.76 27.57 3.41
CA GLN A 87 -18.44 27.20 2.90
C GLN A 87 -17.37 28.20 3.37
N TRP A 88 -17.62 29.50 3.26
CA TRP A 88 -16.66 30.54 3.66
C TRP A 88 -16.54 30.72 5.18
N LEU A 89 -17.62 30.50 5.93
CA LEU A 89 -17.56 30.42 7.40
C LEU A 89 -16.68 29.25 7.86
N SER A 90 -16.82 28.08 7.22
CA SER A 90 -15.98 26.91 7.46
C SER A 90 -14.52 27.18 7.08
N PHE A 91 -14.28 27.84 5.95
CA PHE A 91 -12.93 28.25 5.53
C PHE A 91 -12.29 29.20 6.54
N ALA A 92 -13.04 30.21 7.01
CA ALA A 92 -12.54 31.16 7.99
C ALA A 92 -12.10 30.45 9.30
N ASP A 93 -12.92 29.55 9.84
CA ASP A 93 -12.68 28.92 11.14
C ASP A 93 -11.64 27.78 11.08
N ASN A 94 -11.62 26.99 9.99
CA ASN A 94 -10.77 25.80 9.90
C ASN A 94 -9.47 26.01 9.13
N GLU A 95 -9.41 26.95 8.19
CA GLU A 95 -8.23 27.15 7.32
C GLU A 95 -7.55 28.49 7.58
N GLN A 96 -8.33 29.57 7.66
CA GLN A 96 -7.77 30.93 7.79
C GLN A 96 -7.33 31.27 9.21
N ILE A 97 -8.22 31.12 10.20
CA ILE A 97 -7.95 31.50 11.60
C ILE A 97 -6.76 30.74 12.21
N PRO A 98 -6.61 29.42 12.06
CA PRO A 98 -5.50 28.68 12.66
C PRO A 98 -4.13 29.16 12.17
N VAL A 99 -4.02 29.42 10.86
CA VAL A 99 -2.79 29.86 10.20
C VAL A 99 -2.44 31.31 10.57
N LEU A 100 -3.42 32.22 10.52
CA LEU A 100 -3.19 33.64 10.77
C LEU A 100 -2.97 33.95 12.26
N THR A 101 -3.59 33.19 13.17
CA THR A 101 -3.44 33.37 14.62
C THR A 101 -2.08 32.90 15.13
N LEU A 102 -1.50 31.85 14.54
CA LEU A 102 -0.18 31.31 14.90
C LEU A 102 0.94 32.34 14.68
N LEU A 103 0.81 33.18 13.65
CA LEU A 103 1.80 34.18 13.26
C LEU A 103 1.84 35.35 14.24
N ILE A 104 0.66 35.84 14.67
CA ILE A 104 0.53 37.01 15.54
C ILE A 104 0.75 36.68 17.02
N THR A 105 0.36 35.48 17.46
CA THR A 105 0.59 35.05 18.86
C THR A 105 2.04 34.71 19.17
N LYS A 106 2.86 34.43 18.14
CA LYS A 106 4.31 34.17 18.28
C LYS A 106 5.20 35.38 18.02
N LEU A 107 4.66 36.48 17.47
CA LEU A 107 5.41 37.73 17.28
C LEU A 107 5.93 38.38 18.59
N PRO A 108 5.21 38.32 19.74
CA PRO A 108 5.66 38.97 20.98
C PRO A 108 6.52 38.10 21.92
N ILE A 109 6.62 36.77 21.72
CA ILE A 109 7.20 35.84 22.72
C ILE A 109 8.63 35.39 22.39
N VAL A 110 9.15 35.65 21.19
CA VAL A 110 10.45 35.11 20.77
C VAL A 110 11.57 36.12 21.00
N LEU A 111 12.02 36.23 22.25
CA LEU A 111 13.30 36.83 22.64
C LEU A 111 14.43 35.78 22.63
N SER A 112 14.62 35.09 21.51
CA SER A 112 15.83 34.28 21.30
C SER A 112 16.27 34.32 19.84
N ASP A 113 17.43 34.92 19.59
CA ASP A 113 18.17 34.92 18.32
C ASP A 113 18.71 33.51 17.98
N SER A 114 17.83 32.52 17.82
CA SER A 114 18.17 31.16 17.35
C SER A 114 17.80 30.97 15.88
N ASP A 115 18.59 30.20 15.11
CA ASP A 115 18.29 29.88 13.70
C ASP A 115 16.87 29.24 13.55
N ASP A 116 16.39 28.52 14.57
CA ASP A 116 15.05 27.90 14.62
C ASP A 116 13.91 28.94 14.64
N SER A 117 14.11 30.14 15.20
CA SER A 117 13.08 31.18 15.26
C SER A 117 12.86 31.86 13.91
N MET A 118 13.94 32.06 13.13
CA MET A 118 13.86 32.58 11.77
C MET A 118 13.20 31.59 10.81
N GLN A 119 13.50 30.29 10.94
CA GLN A 119 12.90 29.24 10.10
C GLN A 119 11.39 29.08 10.35
N LEU A 120 10.97 29.20 11.63
CA LEU A 120 9.57 29.16 12.01
C LEU A 120 8.79 30.41 11.53
N GLN A 121 9.42 31.60 11.54
CA GLN A 121 8.83 32.81 10.99
C GLN A 121 8.67 32.74 9.47
N GLN A 122 9.66 32.21 8.75
CA GLN A 122 9.61 32.06 7.28
C GLN A 122 8.55 31.05 6.84
N SER A 123 8.46 29.90 7.52
CA SER A 123 7.43 28.87 7.24
C SER A 123 6.02 29.38 7.54
N SER A 124 5.81 30.04 8.69
CA SER A 124 4.50 30.61 9.03
C SER A 124 4.07 31.70 8.05
N HIS A 125 5.00 32.55 7.61
CA HIS A 125 4.73 33.57 6.60
C HIS A 125 4.39 32.95 5.23
N ALA A 126 5.07 31.86 4.84
CA ALA A 126 4.78 31.15 3.60
C ALA A 126 3.36 30.52 3.61
N GLU A 127 2.95 29.91 4.72
CA GLU A 127 1.60 29.35 4.89
C GLU A 127 0.52 30.44 4.88
N MET A 128 0.75 31.56 5.57
CA MET A 128 -0.13 32.74 5.51
C MET A 128 -0.31 33.22 4.07
N MET A 129 0.79 33.39 3.33
CA MET A 129 0.73 33.80 1.94
C MET A 129 0.03 32.75 1.06
N HIS A 130 0.16 31.46 1.35
CA HIS A 130 -0.54 30.42 0.62
C HIS A 130 -2.06 30.54 0.76
N VAL A 131 -2.57 30.62 2.00
CA VAL A 131 -4.02 30.76 2.27
C VAL A 131 -4.58 32.04 1.64
N LEU A 132 -3.86 33.17 1.75
CA LEU A 132 -4.29 34.43 1.16
C LEU A 132 -4.24 34.41 -0.38
N ASN A 133 -3.32 33.68 -1.01
CA ASN A 133 -3.28 33.52 -2.46
C ASN A 133 -4.47 32.69 -2.99
N VAL A 134 -4.92 31.68 -2.25
CA VAL A 134 -6.13 30.93 -2.59
C VAL A 134 -7.35 31.86 -2.57
N LEU A 135 -7.43 32.73 -1.56
CA LEU A 135 -8.47 33.76 -1.48
C LEU A 135 -8.36 34.79 -2.61
N ASP A 136 -7.14 35.21 -2.96
CA ASP A 136 -6.89 36.20 -4.04
C ASP A 136 -7.41 35.74 -5.39
N LYS A 137 -7.14 34.48 -5.74
CA LYS A 137 -7.64 33.86 -6.97
C LYS A 137 -9.17 33.78 -7.00
N ASN A 138 -9.81 33.48 -5.87
CA ASN A 138 -11.28 33.43 -5.80
C ASN A 138 -11.93 34.81 -5.97
N LEU A 139 -11.21 35.88 -5.64
CA LEU A 139 -11.67 37.27 -5.71
C LEU A 139 -11.27 38.00 -7.01
N GLU A 140 -10.60 37.31 -7.94
CA GLU A 140 -10.13 37.88 -9.21
C GLU A 140 -11.26 38.47 -10.06
N SER A 141 -12.40 37.77 -10.12
CA SER A 141 -13.58 38.18 -10.90
C SER A 141 -14.77 38.63 -10.05
N ARG A 142 -14.59 38.80 -8.73
CA ARG A 142 -15.70 39.02 -7.79
C ARG A 142 -15.46 40.19 -6.85
N THR A 143 -16.49 41.02 -6.66
CA THR A 143 -16.45 42.12 -5.70
C THR A 143 -16.58 41.62 -4.25
N PHE A 144 -17.40 40.59 -4.02
CA PHE A 144 -17.67 39.94 -2.73
C PHE A 144 -17.59 38.41 -2.85
N LEU A 145 -17.45 37.69 -1.74
CA LEU A 145 -17.24 36.24 -1.73
C LEU A 145 -18.46 35.44 -2.22
N VAL A 146 -19.66 35.92 -1.90
CA VAL A 146 -20.94 35.29 -2.27
C VAL A 146 -21.88 36.32 -2.89
N GLY A 147 -22.28 36.08 -4.14
CA GLY A 147 -23.18 36.98 -4.86
C GLY A 147 -22.55 38.34 -5.20
N ASN A 148 -23.39 39.36 -5.35
CA ASN A 148 -22.99 40.71 -5.78
C ASN A 148 -23.05 41.76 -4.65
N SER A 149 -23.31 41.34 -3.42
CA SER A 149 -23.45 42.20 -2.24
C SER A 149 -22.70 41.61 -1.06
N LEU A 150 -22.38 42.43 -0.07
CA LEU A 150 -21.70 41.99 1.15
C LEU A 150 -22.56 40.97 1.90
N THR A 151 -21.96 39.85 2.29
CA THR A 151 -22.61 38.76 3.04
C THR A 151 -21.88 38.44 4.33
N LEU A 152 -22.42 37.54 5.15
CA LEU A 152 -21.74 37.04 6.34
C LEU A 152 -20.40 36.34 6.00
N ALA A 153 -20.26 35.77 4.79
CA ALA A 153 -18.99 35.23 4.32
C ALA A 153 -17.90 36.31 4.31
N ASP A 154 -18.23 37.50 3.81
CA ASP A 154 -17.30 38.62 3.74
C ASP A 154 -16.92 39.13 5.13
N ILE A 155 -17.91 39.22 6.04
CA ILE A 155 -17.67 39.61 7.44
C ILE A 155 -16.70 38.64 8.12
N ALA A 156 -16.95 37.33 8.02
CA ALA A 156 -16.14 36.32 8.69
C ALA A 156 -14.69 36.30 8.18
N VAL A 157 -14.50 36.28 6.86
CA VAL A 157 -13.16 36.21 6.25
C VAL A 157 -12.40 37.54 6.45
N ALA A 158 -13.08 38.69 6.41
CA ALA A 158 -12.43 39.99 6.58
C ALA A 158 -12.02 40.24 8.04
N THR A 159 -12.87 39.89 9.00
CA THR A 159 -12.52 40.00 10.43
C THR A 159 -11.38 39.06 10.83
N ALA A 160 -11.31 37.86 10.23
CA ALA A 160 -10.16 36.94 10.39
C ALA A 160 -8.86 37.48 9.75
N ALA A 161 -8.95 38.22 8.64
CA ALA A 161 -7.80 38.83 7.97
C ALA A 161 -7.31 40.14 8.63
N LEU A 162 -8.07 40.70 9.58
CA LEU A 162 -7.83 42.03 10.14
C LEU A 162 -6.42 42.22 10.70
N LEU A 163 -5.97 41.29 11.54
CA LEU A 163 -4.70 41.41 12.23
C LEU A 163 -3.48 41.29 11.29
N PRO A 164 -3.46 40.35 10.33
CA PRO A 164 -2.42 40.35 9.29
C PRO A 164 -2.34 41.65 8.50
N PHE A 165 -3.47 42.26 8.13
CA PHE A 165 -3.47 43.55 7.42
C PHE A 165 -2.97 44.72 8.28
N LYS A 166 -3.24 44.69 9.60
CA LYS A 166 -2.73 45.70 10.55
C LYS A 166 -1.25 45.54 10.89
N TYR A 167 -0.74 44.30 10.99
CA TYR A 167 0.55 44.04 11.65
C TYR A 167 1.58 43.21 10.85
N ALA A 168 1.19 42.49 9.79
CA ALA A 168 2.07 41.53 9.12
C ALA A 168 2.22 41.74 7.61
N LEU A 169 1.20 42.24 6.91
CA LEU A 169 1.20 42.39 5.45
C LEU A 169 1.77 43.75 5.04
N GLU A 170 3.08 43.77 4.77
CA GLU A 170 3.80 44.92 4.25
C GLU A 170 3.33 45.32 2.84
N PRO A 171 3.68 46.53 2.35
CA PRO A 171 3.27 46.99 1.01
C PRO A 171 3.67 46.04 -0.13
N SER A 172 4.77 45.31 0.00
CA SER A 172 5.19 44.28 -0.97
C SER A 172 4.23 43.08 -1.02
N ASN A 173 3.79 42.58 0.13
CA ASN A 173 2.84 41.47 0.24
C ASN A 173 1.46 41.89 -0.27
N ARG A 174 1.01 43.10 0.06
CA ARG A 174 -0.28 43.64 -0.42
C ARG A 174 -0.32 43.84 -1.93
N ARG A 175 0.81 44.24 -2.54
CA ARG A 175 0.92 44.30 -4.01
C ARG A 175 0.81 42.92 -4.67
N ALA A 176 1.31 41.87 -4.01
CA ALA A 176 1.16 40.49 -4.49
C ALA A 176 -0.27 39.95 -4.34
N LEU A 177 -1.04 40.46 -3.37
CA LEU A 177 -2.43 40.08 -3.08
C LEU A 177 -3.39 41.18 -3.50
N THR A 178 -3.40 41.51 -4.79
CA THR A 178 -4.14 42.67 -5.32
C THR A 178 -5.64 42.54 -5.08
N ASN A 179 -6.21 41.35 -5.32
CA ASN A 179 -7.66 41.13 -5.24
C ASN A 179 -8.14 41.05 -3.80
N VAL A 180 -7.41 40.36 -2.91
CA VAL A 180 -7.71 40.34 -1.48
C VAL A 180 -7.56 41.73 -0.89
N THR A 181 -6.52 42.48 -1.23
CA THR A 181 -6.31 43.84 -0.70
C THR A 181 -7.45 44.76 -1.12
N ARG A 182 -7.86 44.73 -2.39
CA ARG A 182 -9.02 45.47 -2.89
C ARG A 182 -10.29 45.09 -2.14
N TRP A 183 -10.60 43.80 -2.06
CA TRP A 183 -11.81 43.29 -1.41
C TRP A 183 -11.82 43.62 0.10
N PHE A 184 -10.70 43.44 0.79
CA PHE A 184 -10.56 43.76 2.21
C PHE A 184 -10.84 45.23 2.48
N LEU A 185 -10.21 46.13 1.71
CA LEU A 185 -10.48 47.57 1.77
C LEU A 185 -11.93 47.92 1.44
N THR A 186 -12.54 47.19 0.50
CA THR A 186 -13.96 47.37 0.15
C THR A 186 -14.88 46.98 1.32
N CYS A 187 -14.53 45.95 2.09
CA CYS A 187 -15.30 45.50 3.25
C CYS A 187 -15.11 46.43 4.45
N VAL A 188 -13.86 46.73 4.83
CA VAL A 188 -13.60 47.45 6.08
C VAL A 188 -13.94 48.94 6.03
N ASN A 189 -14.06 49.52 4.83
CA ASN A 189 -14.50 50.89 4.63
C ASN A 189 -16.03 51.05 4.60
N GLN A 190 -16.81 49.96 4.70
CA GLN A 190 -18.26 50.06 4.87
C GLN A 190 -18.58 50.71 6.22
N SER A 191 -19.63 51.54 6.28
CA SER A 191 -20.03 52.26 7.50
C SER A 191 -20.19 51.35 8.71
N GLN A 192 -20.71 50.15 8.50
CA GLN A 192 -20.95 49.13 9.53
C GLN A 192 -19.64 48.55 10.08
N PHE A 193 -18.63 48.35 9.23
CA PHE A 193 -17.31 47.93 9.68
C PHE A 193 -16.61 49.07 10.42
N VAL A 194 -16.69 50.30 9.92
CA VAL A 194 -16.07 51.48 10.56
C VAL A 194 -16.68 51.74 11.95
N ASN A 195 -17.99 51.54 12.13
CA ASN A 195 -18.66 51.68 13.43
C ASN A 195 -18.10 50.73 14.50
N VAL A 196 -17.61 49.55 14.10
CA VAL A 196 -17.14 48.51 15.02
C VAL A 196 -15.60 48.49 15.12
N LEU A 197 -14.90 48.60 14.00
CA LEU A 197 -13.45 48.47 13.90
C LEU A 197 -12.70 49.80 14.04
N GLY A 198 -13.39 50.92 13.85
CA GLY A 198 -12.77 52.24 13.65
C GLY A 198 -12.03 52.35 12.32
N GLN A 199 -11.32 53.47 12.13
CA GLN A 199 -10.42 53.66 10.98
C GLN A 199 -9.20 52.73 11.11
N ILE A 200 -8.96 51.90 10.09
CA ILE A 200 -7.89 50.90 10.11
C ILE A 200 -6.63 51.47 9.44
N SER A 201 -5.53 51.53 10.18
CA SER A 201 -4.19 51.74 9.60
C SER A 201 -3.58 50.41 9.18
N LEU A 202 -3.12 50.33 7.93
CA LEU A 202 -2.48 49.14 7.37
C LEU A 202 -0.98 49.08 7.73
N CYS A 203 -0.41 47.87 7.75
CA CYS A 203 1.00 47.63 8.08
C CYS A 203 1.96 48.26 7.05
N GLU A 204 2.81 49.22 7.46
CA GLU A 204 3.86 49.81 6.59
C GLU A 204 5.18 49.04 6.65
N LYS A 205 5.48 48.45 7.81
CA LYS A 205 6.62 47.59 8.07
C LYS A 205 6.25 46.66 9.22
N MET A 206 6.66 45.40 9.18
CA MET A 206 6.37 44.44 10.25
C MET A 206 7.14 44.89 11.51
N VAL A 207 6.44 45.43 12.51
CA VAL A 207 7.02 45.92 13.77
C VAL A 207 6.46 45.11 14.95
N PRO A 208 7.30 44.67 15.92
CA PRO A 208 6.81 44.06 17.16
C PRO A 208 5.98 45.07 17.96
N VAL A 209 4.73 44.72 18.28
CA VAL A 209 3.77 45.64 18.92
C VAL A 209 4.14 45.88 20.40
N THR A 210 4.53 47.13 20.73
CA THR A 210 4.24 47.77 22.03
C THR A 210 3.91 49.26 21.79
N PRO A 211 3.06 49.92 22.62
CA PRO A 211 2.51 51.23 22.29
C PRO A 211 3.32 52.42 22.86
N ARG A 212 3.70 53.41 22.01
CA ARG A 212 3.71 54.90 22.24
C ARG A 212 4.43 55.69 21.10
N PRO A 213 4.29 57.05 21.02
CA PRO A 213 3.99 57.77 19.76
C PRO A 213 5.18 58.40 18.99
N SER A 214 4.82 58.84 17.77
CA SER A 214 5.55 59.37 16.59
C SER A 214 6.67 60.41 16.75
N VAL A 215 7.69 60.36 15.85
CA VAL A 215 8.36 61.53 15.23
C VAL A 215 8.87 61.18 13.80
N ALA A 216 8.79 62.14 12.86
CA ALA A 216 9.03 62.03 11.41
C ALA A 216 10.53 62.12 10.97
N PRO A 217 10.88 61.77 9.70
CA PRO A 217 12.27 61.62 9.23
C PRO A 217 12.80 62.77 8.33
N VAL A 218 14.13 62.84 8.19
CA VAL A 218 14.89 63.75 7.28
C VAL A 218 15.90 62.92 6.44
N PRO A 219 16.23 63.26 5.16
CA PRO A 219 16.84 62.35 4.18
C PRO A 219 18.37 62.22 4.24
N ALA A 220 18.89 61.14 3.63
CA ALA A 220 20.28 60.71 3.65
C ALA A 220 21.11 61.18 2.44
N THR A 221 22.40 61.44 2.69
CA THR A 221 23.46 61.70 1.70
C THR A 221 24.60 60.67 1.82
N GLU A 222 25.31 60.45 0.71
CA GLU A 222 26.64 59.86 0.40
C GLU A 222 27.37 58.86 1.35
N ALA A 223 27.09 58.84 2.64
CA ALA A 223 27.63 57.88 3.62
C ALA A 223 27.14 56.44 3.42
N GLN A 224 26.06 56.21 2.66
CA GLN A 224 25.51 54.88 2.39
C GLN A 224 26.44 54.01 1.52
N LEU A 225 27.16 54.60 0.56
CA LEU A 225 28.05 53.83 -0.33
C LEU A 225 29.29 53.28 0.39
N LYS A 226 29.83 54.00 1.39
CA LYS A 226 30.91 53.48 2.26
C LYS A 226 30.42 52.44 3.26
N LYS A 227 29.14 52.47 3.65
CA LYS A 227 28.54 51.50 4.57
C LYS A 227 28.32 50.14 3.92
N GLU A 228 27.99 50.11 2.62
CA GLU A 228 27.81 48.87 1.86
C GLU A 228 29.11 48.10 1.59
N ALA A 229 30.24 48.79 1.39
CA ALA A 229 31.54 48.14 1.25
C ALA A 229 31.98 47.47 2.57
N LYS A 230 31.79 48.15 3.70
CA LYS A 230 32.07 47.62 5.05
C LYS A 230 31.12 46.49 5.46
N SER A 231 29.90 46.48 4.91
CA SER A 231 28.91 45.41 5.14
C SER A 231 29.26 44.13 4.39
N ARG A 232 29.80 44.22 3.17
CA ARG A 232 30.24 43.05 2.38
C ARG A 232 31.43 42.34 3.02
N GLU A 233 32.42 43.10 3.48
CA GLU A 233 33.59 42.51 4.17
C GLU A 233 33.21 41.84 5.51
N LYS A 234 32.24 42.41 6.24
CA LYS A 234 31.67 41.79 7.45
C LYS A 234 30.88 40.53 7.14
N LEU A 235 30.16 40.48 6.02
CA LEU A 235 29.37 39.33 5.61
C LEU A 235 30.28 38.14 5.22
N GLU A 236 31.39 38.40 4.52
CA GLU A 236 32.36 37.35 4.16
C GLU A 236 33.08 36.78 5.39
N LYS A 237 33.49 37.63 6.34
CA LYS A 237 34.06 37.18 7.64
C LYS A 237 33.03 36.41 8.47
N PHE A 238 31.75 36.78 8.41
CA PHE A 238 30.67 36.05 9.08
C PHE A 238 30.41 34.68 8.44
N GLN A 239 30.43 34.59 7.12
CA GLN A 239 30.26 33.32 6.40
C GLN A 239 31.43 32.35 6.63
N GLN A 240 32.67 32.84 6.72
CA GLN A 240 33.82 32.01 7.09
C GLN A 240 33.74 31.49 8.53
N LYS A 241 33.25 32.32 9.48
CA LYS A 241 32.99 31.89 10.86
C LYS A 241 31.88 30.84 10.95
N LYS A 242 30.78 31.01 10.21
CA LYS A 242 29.69 30.01 10.14
C LYS A 242 30.21 28.67 9.60
N LYS A 243 31.03 28.66 8.55
CA LYS A 243 31.64 27.43 8.01
C LYS A 243 32.58 26.74 9.00
N MET A 244 33.36 27.47 9.80
CA MET A 244 34.19 26.89 10.87
C MET A 244 33.36 26.36 12.05
N GLU A 245 32.28 27.05 12.43
CA GLU A 245 31.37 26.61 13.49
C GLU A 245 30.52 25.40 13.07
N GLU A 246 30.13 25.29 11.80
CA GLU A 246 29.48 24.10 11.24
C GLU A 246 30.41 22.89 11.24
N LYS A 247 31.69 23.08 10.86
CA LYS A 247 32.69 22.01 10.92
C LYS A 247 32.94 21.53 12.35
N LYS A 248 33.01 22.46 13.32
CA LYS A 248 33.09 22.15 14.76
C LYS A 248 31.80 21.53 15.32
N LYS A 249 30.62 21.91 14.82
CA LYS A 249 29.33 21.30 15.18
C LYS A 249 29.21 19.89 14.62
N GLN A 250 29.70 19.62 13.41
CA GLN A 250 29.76 18.27 12.84
C GLN A 250 30.72 17.37 13.64
N GLU A 251 31.90 17.86 14.01
CA GLU A 251 32.83 17.12 14.89
C GLU A 251 32.28 16.90 16.31
N LYS A 252 31.44 17.83 16.83
CA LYS A 252 30.73 17.64 18.12
C LYS A 252 29.50 16.73 18.01
N LYS A 253 28.81 16.68 16.86
CA LYS A 253 27.68 15.77 16.62
C LYS A 253 28.14 14.32 16.49
N LEU A 254 29.32 14.10 15.90
CA LEU A 254 29.97 12.77 15.87
C LEU A 254 30.40 12.26 17.26
N LYS A 255 30.44 13.13 18.28
CA LYS A 255 30.92 12.81 19.64
C LYS A 255 29.82 12.64 20.68
N LYS A 256 28.54 12.61 20.30
CA LYS A 256 27.42 12.47 21.24
C LYS A 256 26.40 11.43 20.76
N ASP A 257 26.84 10.20 20.62
CA ASP A 257 25.96 9.04 20.70
C ASP A 257 25.40 8.98 22.14
N LEU A 258 24.14 9.40 22.30
CA LEU A 258 23.34 8.92 23.42
C LEU A 258 23.13 7.43 23.13
N GLY A 259 23.77 6.56 23.89
CA GLY A 259 23.71 5.11 23.67
C GLY A 259 22.29 4.61 23.44
N VAL A 260 22.11 3.73 22.47
CA VAL A 260 20.83 3.08 22.18
C VAL A 260 20.35 2.38 23.45
N ILE A 261 19.17 2.72 23.95
CA ILE A 261 18.62 2.10 25.17
C ILE A 261 18.21 0.68 24.82
N SER A 262 18.95 -0.30 25.33
CA SER A 262 18.68 -1.75 25.19
C SER A 262 18.00 -2.32 26.43
N TYR A 263 17.35 -3.48 26.25
CA TYR A 263 16.84 -4.27 27.36
C TYR A 263 17.91 -5.29 27.78
N ASP A 264 18.58 -5.01 28.90
CA ASP A 264 19.75 -5.79 29.34
C ASP A 264 19.41 -6.86 30.40
N VAL A 265 18.13 -7.01 30.77
CA VAL A 265 17.71 -8.04 31.72
C VAL A 265 17.70 -9.40 31.00
N PRO A 266 18.47 -10.40 31.48
CA PRO A 266 18.53 -11.71 30.84
C PRO A 266 17.19 -12.43 31.00
N THR A 267 16.34 -12.32 29.97
CA THR A 267 15.06 -13.03 29.89
C THR A 267 15.24 -14.22 28.95
N PRO A 268 15.12 -15.47 29.44
CA PRO A 268 15.24 -16.65 28.58
C PRO A 268 14.22 -16.60 27.44
N PRO A 269 14.56 -17.10 26.24
CA PRO A 269 13.62 -17.12 25.12
C PRO A 269 12.30 -17.81 25.49
N GLY A 270 11.18 -17.12 25.25
CA GLY A 270 9.85 -17.63 25.57
C GLY A 270 9.36 -17.30 26.98
N GLU A 271 10.23 -16.83 27.87
CA GLU A 271 9.80 -16.31 29.17
C GLU A 271 9.26 -14.90 29.05
N LYS A 272 8.35 -14.56 29.95
CA LYS A 272 7.74 -13.24 29.96
C LYS A 272 8.77 -12.19 30.34
N LYS A 273 8.79 -11.08 29.59
CA LYS A 273 9.62 -9.91 29.88
C LYS A 273 9.32 -9.35 31.28
N ASP A 274 10.36 -8.95 32.00
CA ASP A 274 10.21 -8.21 33.26
C ASP A 274 9.80 -6.77 32.97
N VAL A 275 8.61 -6.42 33.45
CA VAL A 275 8.00 -5.10 33.31
C VAL A 275 7.85 -4.36 34.64
N LEU A 276 8.40 -4.90 35.74
CA LEU A 276 8.38 -4.27 37.06
C LEU A 276 9.36 -3.10 37.14
N SER A 277 10.41 -3.13 36.32
CA SER A 277 11.39 -2.04 36.23
C SER A 277 10.76 -0.72 35.73
N PRO A 278 11.21 0.44 36.23
CA PRO A 278 10.74 1.74 35.75
C PRO A 278 10.97 1.90 34.25
N LEU A 279 9.99 2.48 33.55
CA LEU A 279 10.11 2.80 32.13
C LEU A 279 11.31 3.74 31.86
N PRO A 280 12.21 3.40 30.90
CA PRO A 280 13.23 4.31 30.40
C PRO A 280 12.72 5.72 30.07
N ASP A 281 13.63 6.71 30.10
CA ASP A 281 13.30 8.11 29.86
C ASP A 281 12.85 8.43 28.44
N SER A 282 13.27 7.63 27.48
CA SER A 282 12.82 7.72 26.10
C SER A 282 12.42 6.35 25.57
N TYR A 283 11.47 6.35 24.64
CA TYR A 283 11.12 5.16 23.87
C TYR A 283 12.32 4.67 23.04
N SER A 284 12.52 3.35 23.05
CA SER A 284 13.48 2.64 22.20
C SER A 284 12.81 1.38 21.64
N PRO A 285 12.72 1.22 20.30
CA PRO A 285 12.19 0.00 19.70
C PRO A 285 12.89 -1.27 20.20
N GLN A 286 14.22 -1.26 20.31
CA GLN A 286 14.99 -2.41 20.77
C GLN A 286 14.62 -2.82 22.19
N TYR A 287 14.43 -1.84 23.08
CA TYR A 287 13.97 -2.10 24.43
C TYR A 287 12.56 -2.68 24.40
N VAL A 288 11.64 -2.06 23.64
CA VAL A 288 10.22 -2.43 23.62
C VAL A 288 10.00 -3.82 23.04
N GLU A 289 10.55 -4.11 21.87
CA GLU A 289 10.30 -5.34 21.10
C GLU A 289 10.98 -6.59 21.70
N ALA A 290 11.94 -6.40 22.62
CA ALA A 290 12.66 -7.49 23.27
C ALA A 290 11.72 -8.45 24.02
N ALA A 291 12.03 -9.75 23.91
CA ALA A 291 11.37 -10.87 24.59
C ALA A 291 9.87 -11.13 24.28
N TRP A 292 9.10 -10.16 23.80
CA TRP A 292 7.66 -10.35 23.57
C TRP A 292 7.32 -11.43 22.56
N TYR A 293 8.00 -11.43 21.41
CA TYR A 293 7.64 -12.34 20.33
C TYR A 293 7.82 -13.81 20.72
N SER A 294 8.96 -14.14 21.32
CA SER A 294 9.24 -15.51 21.75
C SER A 294 8.28 -15.96 22.85
N TRP A 295 7.89 -15.05 23.76
CA TRP A 295 6.85 -15.32 24.76
C TRP A 295 5.49 -15.61 24.10
N TRP A 296 5.00 -14.75 23.19
CA TRP A 296 3.73 -14.97 22.49
C TRP A 296 3.68 -16.32 21.76
N GLU A 297 4.78 -16.69 21.11
CA GLU A 297 4.91 -17.98 20.41
C GLU A 297 4.86 -19.16 21.40
N LYS A 298 5.63 -19.10 22.51
CA LYS A 298 5.64 -20.17 23.53
C LYS A 298 4.28 -20.35 24.20
N GLN A 299 3.55 -19.28 24.45
CA GLN A 299 2.21 -19.34 25.06
C GLN A 299 1.13 -19.86 24.11
N GLY A 300 1.44 -20.01 22.82
CA GLY A 300 0.49 -20.52 21.83
C GLY A 300 -0.63 -19.53 21.46
N TYR A 301 -0.46 -18.23 21.71
CA TYR A 301 -1.51 -17.21 21.44
C TYR A 301 -1.89 -17.08 19.97
N PHE A 302 -1.06 -17.58 19.07
CA PHE A 302 -1.31 -17.52 17.63
C PHE A 302 -2.18 -18.69 17.14
N LYS A 303 -2.30 -19.74 17.95
CA LYS A 303 -2.97 -20.99 17.61
C LYS A 303 -4.49 -20.88 17.72
N PRO A 304 -5.29 -21.42 16.78
CA PRO A 304 -6.74 -21.42 16.89
C PRO A 304 -7.28 -22.26 18.07
N GLU A 305 -6.45 -23.15 18.61
CA GLU A 305 -6.71 -23.97 19.80
C GLU A 305 -6.68 -23.14 21.09
N TYR A 306 -6.04 -21.96 21.09
CA TYR A 306 -5.88 -21.15 22.29
C TYR A 306 -7.24 -20.74 22.89
N GLY A 307 -7.41 -20.99 24.19
CA GLY A 307 -8.66 -20.73 24.91
C GLY A 307 -9.81 -21.67 24.55
N ARG A 308 -9.56 -22.78 23.83
CA ARG A 308 -10.58 -23.75 23.40
C ARG A 308 -10.25 -25.17 23.87
N LYS A 309 -11.29 -25.97 24.12
CA LYS A 309 -11.17 -27.41 24.40
C LYS A 309 -10.98 -28.23 23.13
N SER A 310 -11.68 -27.85 22.06
CA SER A 310 -11.58 -28.47 20.75
C SER A 310 -11.89 -27.44 19.66
N ILE A 311 -11.15 -27.51 18.54
CA ILE A 311 -11.40 -26.68 17.36
C ILE A 311 -12.62 -27.13 16.56
N SER A 312 -13.01 -28.40 16.69
CA SER A 312 -14.17 -28.98 15.99
C SER A 312 -15.50 -28.56 16.62
N GLU A 313 -15.49 -28.07 17.86
CA GLU A 313 -16.69 -27.52 18.49
C GLU A 313 -17.09 -26.19 17.81
N PRO A 314 -18.39 -25.97 17.51
CA PRO A 314 -18.83 -24.69 16.97
C PRO A 314 -18.56 -23.54 17.94
N ASN A 315 -17.90 -22.48 17.47
CA ASN A 315 -17.75 -21.24 18.22
C ASN A 315 -18.90 -20.28 17.87
N PRO A 316 -19.77 -19.86 18.82
CA PRO A 316 -20.86 -18.93 18.54
C PRO A 316 -20.39 -17.54 18.08
N ARG A 317 -19.14 -17.17 18.35
CA ARG A 317 -18.53 -15.91 17.86
C ARG A 317 -18.13 -16.00 16.39
N GLY A 318 -17.97 -17.22 15.84
CA GLY A 318 -17.58 -17.46 14.46
C GLY A 318 -16.16 -18.01 14.29
N VAL A 319 -15.77 -18.16 13.02
CA VAL A 319 -14.45 -18.62 12.57
C VAL A 319 -13.92 -17.59 11.59
N PHE A 320 -12.68 -17.15 11.80
CA PHE A 320 -11.91 -16.36 10.85
C PHE A 320 -10.72 -17.18 10.37
N MET A 321 -10.67 -17.43 9.07
CA MET A 321 -9.57 -18.14 8.44
C MET A 321 -9.02 -17.34 7.27
N MET A 322 -7.70 -17.20 7.26
CA MET A 322 -6.93 -16.63 6.16
C MET A 322 -5.63 -17.42 5.98
N CYS A 323 -5.21 -17.63 4.73
CA CYS A 323 -3.87 -18.11 4.42
C CYS A 323 -3.00 -16.94 3.95
N ILE A 324 -1.73 -16.93 4.37
CA ILE A 324 -0.78 -15.94 3.83
C ILE A 324 -0.58 -16.18 2.32
N PRO A 325 -0.48 -15.14 1.49
CA PRO A 325 0.15 -15.22 0.18
C PRO A 325 1.57 -15.74 0.35
N PRO A 326 1.84 -17.01 -0.01
CA PRO A 326 3.08 -17.66 0.38
C PRO A 326 4.26 -16.94 -0.31
N PRO A 327 5.18 -16.31 0.43
CA PRO A 327 6.27 -15.57 -0.19
C PRO A 327 7.19 -16.51 -0.98
N ASN A 328 7.65 -16.05 -2.15
CA ASN A 328 8.56 -16.80 -3.00
C ASN A 328 9.94 -16.94 -2.34
N VAL A 329 10.50 -18.15 -2.31
CA VAL A 329 11.83 -18.43 -1.73
C VAL A 329 12.99 -17.96 -2.63
N THR A 330 12.99 -16.67 -2.95
CA THR A 330 13.90 -16.00 -3.92
C THR A 330 14.84 -14.99 -3.25
N GLY A 331 14.95 -15.00 -1.91
CA GLY A 331 15.79 -14.07 -1.13
C GLY A 331 15.04 -13.51 0.08
N SER A 332 15.16 -12.22 0.32
CA SER A 332 14.48 -11.51 1.42
C SER A 332 13.11 -10.96 1.04
N LEU A 333 12.31 -10.65 2.06
CA LEU A 333 11.11 -9.83 1.97
C LEU A 333 11.45 -8.35 1.70
N HIS A 334 10.43 -7.59 1.31
CA HIS A 334 10.51 -6.15 1.05
C HIS A 334 9.30 -5.43 1.62
N LEU A 335 9.28 -4.10 1.60
CA LEU A 335 8.19 -3.31 2.20
C LEU A 335 6.78 -3.64 1.65
N GLY A 336 6.65 -4.05 0.39
CA GLY A 336 5.39 -4.64 -0.11
C GLY A 336 4.90 -5.87 0.67
N HIS A 337 5.78 -6.80 1.05
CA HIS A 337 5.41 -7.94 1.91
C HIS A 337 5.11 -7.49 3.34
N ALA A 338 5.80 -6.45 3.83
CA ALA A 338 5.50 -5.88 5.14
C ALA A 338 4.11 -5.23 5.17
N LEU A 339 3.65 -4.62 4.08
CA LEU A 339 2.29 -4.09 3.95
C LEU A 339 1.24 -5.21 4.05
N THR A 340 1.38 -6.23 3.21
CA THR A 340 0.53 -7.45 3.25
C THR A 340 0.48 -8.00 4.67
N ASN A 341 1.64 -8.14 5.31
CA ASN A 341 1.74 -8.64 6.68
C ASN A 341 1.03 -7.74 7.71
N ALA A 342 1.24 -6.42 7.65
CA ALA A 342 0.64 -5.48 8.59
C ALA A 342 -0.89 -5.49 8.49
N ILE A 343 -1.45 -5.54 7.27
CA ILE A 343 -2.88 -5.65 7.02
C ILE A 343 -3.43 -6.97 7.59
N GLN A 344 -2.81 -8.09 7.20
CA GLN A 344 -3.28 -9.43 7.57
C GLN A 344 -3.22 -9.68 9.07
N ASP A 345 -2.12 -9.29 9.71
CA ASP A 345 -1.96 -9.46 11.13
C ASP A 345 -2.91 -8.56 11.93
N CYS A 346 -3.14 -7.33 11.45
CA CYS A 346 -4.10 -6.41 12.04
C CYS A 346 -5.52 -7.00 12.04
N LEU A 347 -5.98 -7.55 10.92
CA LEU A 347 -7.27 -8.24 10.83
C LEU A 347 -7.30 -9.49 11.71
N THR A 348 -6.26 -10.31 11.66
CA THR A 348 -6.15 -11.54 12.46
C THR A 348 -6.24 -11.25 13.95
N ARG A 349 -5.49 -10.26 14.44
CA ARG A 349 -5.55 -9.82 15.85
C ARG A 349 -6.92 -9.27 16.20
N TRP A 350 -7.52 -8.46 15.35
CA TRP A 350 -8.86 -7.93 15.57
C TRP A 350 -9.93 -9.03 15.69
N HIS A 351 -9.92 -10.02 14.79
CA HIS A 351 -10.83 -11.18 14.87
C HIS A 351 -10.58 -12.04 16.11
N ARG A 352 -9.31 -12.30 16.46
CA ARG A 352 -8.93 -13.03 17.67
C ARG A 352 -9.42 -12.32 18.94
N MET A 353 -9.24 -11.00 19.01
CA MET A 353 -9.68 -10.16 20.14
C MET A 353 -11.21 -10.07 20.24
N ARG A 354 -11.97 -10.38 19.18
CA ARG A 354 -13.44 -10.50 19.19
C ARG A 354 -13.93 -11.88 19.67
N GLY A 355 -13.00 -12.79 20.01
CA GLY A 355 -13.29 -14.15 20.48
C GLY A 355 -13.63 -15.14 19.36
N GLU A 356 -13.35 -14.81 18.10
CA GLU A 356 -13.54 -15.73 16.98
C GLU A 356 -12.43 -16.78 16.94
N THR A 357 -12.75 -17.98 16.45
CA THR A 357 -11.74 -19.02 16.19
C THR A 357 -10.91 -18.56 15.01
N THR A 358 -9.67 -18.14 15.27
CA THR A 358 -8.89 -17.37 14.29
C THR A 358 -7.67 -18.18 13.87
N LEU A 359 -7.57 -18.50 12.58
CA LEU A 359 -6.39 -19.14 11.97
C LEU A 359 -5.83 -18.24 10.88
N TRP A 360 -4.56 -17.85 11.04
CA TRP A 360 -3.75 -17.28 9.98
C TRP A 360 -2.61 -18.23 9.65
N ASN A 361 -2.74 -18.97 8.54
CA ASN A 361 -1.83 -20.06 8.21
C ASN A 361 -0.58 -19.54 7.48
N PRO A 362 0.65 -19.82 7.97
CA PRO A 362 1.89 -19.47 7.29
C PRO A 362 2.24 -20.42 6.14
N GLY A 363 3.07 -19.95 5.21
CA GLY A 363 3.74 -20.80 4.25
C GLY A 363 4.61 -20.03 3.27
N CYS A 364 5.39 -20.77 2.48
CA CYS A 364 6.29 -20.26 1.44
C CYS A 364 6.09 -21.00 0.11
N ASP A 365 6.33 -20.30 -1.00
CA ASP A 365 6.22 -20.86 -2.35
C ASP A 365 7.59 -21.18 -2.94
N HIS A 366 7.74 -22.39 -3.48
CA HIS A 366 8.90 -22.84 -4.23
C HIS A 366 9.24 -21.96 -5.44
N ALA A 367 8.26 -21.23 -5.97
CA ALA A 367 8.40 -20.21 -7.02
C ALA A 367 9.02 -20.68 -8.34
N GLY A 368 9.10 -22.01 -8.58
CA GLY A 368 9.54 -22.63 -9.83
C GLY A 368 10.71 -21.92 -10.52
N ILE A 369 10.42 -21.29 -11.66
CA ILE A 369 11.38 -20.55 -12.49
C ILE A 369 12.15 -19.48 -11.70
N ALA A 370 11.50 -18.77 -10.77
CA ALA A 370 12.13 -17.65 -10.07
C ALA A 370 13.24 -18.14 -9.15
N THR A 371 13.03 -19.25 -8.44
CA THR A 371 14.05 -19.86 -7.58
C THR A 371 15.17 -20.49 -8.41
N GLN A 372 14.80 -21.27 -9.44
CA GLN A 372 15.79 -21.91 -10.32
C GLN A 372 16.76 -20.88 -10.92
N VAL A 373 16.26 -19.77 -11.47
CA VAL A 373 17.10 -18.70 -12.05
C VAL A 373 18.02 -18.07 -11.01
N VAL A 374 17.55 -17.86 -9.78
CA VAL A 374 18.37 -17.26 -8.71
C VAL A 374 19.52 -18.18 -8.33
N VAL A 375 19.28 -19.49 -8.26
CA VAL A 375 20.29 -20.50 -7.96
C VAL A 375 21.27 -20.66 -9.12
N GLU A 376 20.81 -20.71 -10.37
CA GLU A 376 21.69 -20.74 -11.55
C GLU A 376 22.63 -19.54 -11.61
N LYS A 377 22.11 -18.33 -11.36
CA LYS A 377 22.94 -17.12 -11.32
C LYS A 377 23.97 -17.16 -10.20
N LYS A 378 23.60 -17.68 -9.03
CA LYS A 378 24.53 -17.86 -7.90
C LYS A 378 25.65 -18.83 -8.28
N LEU A 379 25.30 -19.99 -8.86
CA LEU A 379 26.26 -21.00 -9.31
C LEU A 379 27.23 -20.46 -10.36
N MET A 380 26.73 -19.72 -11.35
CA MET A 380 27.56 -19.10 -12.37
C MET A 380 28.52 -18.07 -11.76
N ARG A 381 28.06 -17.26 -10.79
CA ARG A 381 28.88 -16.24 -10.13
C ARG A 381 29.96 -16.82 -9.23
N GLU A 382 29.62 -17.83 -8.44
CA GLU A 382 30.52 -18.39 -7.41
C GLU A 382 31.44 -19.49 -7.95
N ARG A 383 30.95 -20.29 -8.90
CA ARG A 383 31.66 -21.49 -9.40
C ARG A 383 31.93 -21.47 -10.91
N GLY A 384 31.36 -20.52 -11.66
CA GLY A 384 31.50 -20.49 -13.12
C GLY A 384 30.83 -21.66 -13.84
N MET A 385 29.86 -22.33 -13.18
CA MET A 385 29.18 -23.53 -13.67
C MET A 385 27.71 -23.25 -13.99
N SER A 386 27.19 -23.93 -15.02
CA SER A 386 25.77 -23.98 -15.35
C SER A 386 25.07 -25.18 -14.70
N ARG A 387 23.73 -25.19 -14.71
CA ARG A 387 22.96 -26.36 -14.27
C ARG A 387 23.33 -27.63 -15.06
N HIS A 388 23.68 -27.48 -16.34
CA HIS A 388 23.98 -28.61 -17.22
C HIS A 388 25.32 -29.26 -16.87
N ASP A 389 26.27 -28.48 -16.35
CA ASP A 389 27.56 -28.99 -15.89
C ASP A 389 27.42 -29.84 -14.61
N LEU A 390 26.45 -29.53 -13.75
CA LEU A 390 26.17 -30.27 -12.51
C LEU A 390 25.28 -31.50 -12.72
N GLY A 391 24.37 -31.45 -13.70
CA GLY A 391 23.30 -32.42 -13.86
C GLY A 391 22.10 -32.17 -12.92
N ARG A 392 20.97 -32.82 -13.23
CA ARG A 392 19.65 -32.53 -12.63
C ARG A 392 19.63 -32.74 -11.11
N ASP A 393 20.12 -33.88 -10.63
CA ASP A 393 20.01 -34.24 -9.21
C ASP A 393 20.85 -33.34 -8.31
N GLN A 394 22.09 -33.08 -8.70
CA GLN A 394 22.98 -32.18 -7.95
C GLN A 394 22.45 -30.74 -7.97
N PHE A 395 21.91 -30.29 -9.10
CA PHE A 395 21.28 -28.97 -9.19
C PHE A 395 20.09 -28.86 -8.23
N ILE A 396 19.20 -29.85 -8.20
CA ILE A 396 18.03 -29.87 -7.28
C ILE A 396 18.48 -29.81 -5.81
N GLN A 397 19.58 -30.48 -5.45
CA GLN A 397 20.15 -30.41 -4.10
C GLN A 397 20.62 -28.98 -3.73
N GLU A 398 21.27 -28.28 -4.66
CA GLU A 398 21.66 -26.87 -4.47
C GLU A 398 20.43 -25.95 -4.32
N VAL A 399 19.34 -26.23 -5.04
CA VAL A 399 18.07 -25.49 -4.88
C VAL A 399 17.43 -25.74 -3.51
N TRP A 400 17.44 -26.98 -3.00
CA TRP A 400 16.98 -27.28 -1.64
C TRP A 400 17.84 -26.60 -0.57
N LYS A 401 19.16 -26.57 -0.74
CA LYS A 401 20.06 -25.83 0.16
C LYS A 401 19.71 -24.34 0.19
N TRP A 402 19.51 -23.73 -0.97
CA TRP A 402 19.04 -22.35 -1.07
C TRP A 402 17.68 -22.14 -0.38
N LYS A 403 16.73 -23.07 -0.58
CA LYS A 403 15.41 -22.99 0.05
C LYS A 403 15.51 -22.98 1.57
N ASN A 404 16.35 -23.84 2.15
CA ASN A 404 16.50 -23.92 3.60
C ASN A 404 17.14 -22.63 4.15
N GLU A 405 18.22 -22.16 3.54
CA GLU A 405 18.89 -20.91 3.94
C GLU A 405 17.98 -19.67 3.84
N LYS A 406 17.21 -19.52 2.75
CA LYS A 406 16.37 -18.33 2.53
C LYS A 406 14.98 -18.43 3.16
N GLY A 407 14.42 -19.63 3.26
CA GLY A 407 13.14 -19.87 3.92
C GLY A 407 13.17 -19.45 5.40
N ASP A 408 14.25 -19.82 6.10
CA ASP A 408 14.44 -19.44 7.51
C ASP A 408 14.54 -17.92 7.69
N ARG A 409 15.19 -17.23 6.75
CA ARG A 409 15.25 -15.76 6.74
C ARG A 409 13.87 -15.14 6.54
N ILE A 410 13.05 -15.65 5.62
CA ILE A 410 11.69 -15.14 5.39
C ILE A 410 10.85 -15.26 6.66
N TYR A 411 10.88 -16.44 7.30
CA TYR A 411 10.16 -16.62 8.57
C TYR A 411 10.71 -15.71 9.67
N HIS A 412 12.03 -15.56 9.77
CA HIS A 412 12.62 -14.61 10.71
C HIS A 412 12.14 -13.17 10.47
N GLN A 413 12.07 -12.71 9.22
CA GLN A 413 11.55 -11.38 8.88
C GLN A 413 10.08 -11.22 9.27
N LEU A 414 9.23 -12.22 9.01
CA LEU A 414 7.83 -12.21 9.43
C LEU A 414 7.68 -12.21 10.95
N LYS A 415 8.51 -12.98 11.67
CA LYS A 415 8.55 -12.97 13.14
C LYS A 415 8.95 -11.58 13.67
N LYS A 416 9.97 -10.97 13.08
CA LYS A 416 10.39 -9.60 13.42
C LYS A 416 9.33 -8.54 13.12
N LEU A 417 8.53 -8.72 12.08
CA LEU A 417 7.35 -7.88 11.81
C LEU A 417 6.20 -8.05 12.82
N GLY A 418 6.32 -8.97 13.80
CA GLY A 418 5.30 -9.20 14.81
C GLY A 418 4.11 -10.02 14.34
N SER A 419 4.27 -10.84 13.30
CA SER A 419 3.20 -11.66 12.72
C SER A 419 2.63 -12.68 13.71
N SER A 420 1.32 -12.67 13.95
CA SER A 420 0.63 -13.67 14.78
C SER A 420 0.20 -14.93 14.00
N LEU A 421 1.14 -15.47 13.22
CA LEU A 421 0.99 -16.69 12.41
C LEU A 421 1.10 -17.95 13.27
N ASP A 422 0.35 -18.99 12.91
CA ASP A 422 0.48 -20.32 13.53
C ASP A 422 1.66 -21.10 12.91
N TRP A 423 2.85 -20.93 13.50
CA TRP A 423 4.09 -21.51 12.98
C TRP A 423 4.10 -23.04 12.96
N ASP A 424 3.29 -23.72 13.77
CA ASP A 424 3.17 -25.18 13.77
C ASP A 424 2.55 -25.69 12.46
N ARG A 425 1.77 -24.83 11.78
CA ARG A 425 1.11 -25.12 10.50
C ARG A 425 1.86 -24.52 9.30
N ALA A 426 3.10 -24.07 9.49
CA ALA A 426 3.93 -23.56 8.40
C ALA A 426 4.15 -24.63 7.34
N CYS A 427 3.89 -24.27 6.08
CA CYS A 427 3.97 -25.18 4.96
C CYS A 427 4.82 -24.62 3.82
N PHE A 428 5.38 -25.51 3.03
CA PHE A 428 6.06 -25.20 1.80
C PHE A 428 5.34 -25.92 0.66
N THR A 429 5.15 -25.25 -0.48
CA THR A 429 4.34 -25.80 -1.59
C THR A 429 4.80 -27.17 -2.07
N MET A 430 6.08 -27.53 -1.90
CA MET A 430 6.63 -28.85 -2.24
C MET A 430 6.79 -29.81 -1.06
N ASP A 431 6.26 -29.49 0.13
CA ASP A 431 6.20 -30.46 1.23
C ASP A 431 5.40 -31.69 0.80
N PRO A 432 5.70 -32.90 1.34
CA PRO A 432 5.04 -34.14 0.92
C PRO A 432 3.50 -34.05 0.92
N LYS A 433 2.93 -33.44 1.97
CA LYS A 433 1.48 -33.23 2.10
C LYS A 433 0.89 -32.42 0.92
N LEU A 434 1.53 -31.31 0.55
CA LEU A 434 1.06 -30.43 -0.52
C LEU A 434 1.37 -31.01 -1.89
N SER A 435 2.52 -31.67 -2.06
CA SER A 435 2.88 -32.39 -3.29
C SER A 435 1.88 -33.49 -3.63
N ASN A 436 1.39 -34.23 -2.62
CA ASN A 436 0.34 -35.23 -2.81
C ASN A 436 -0.99 -34.58 -3.26
N ALA A 437 -1.34 -33.42 -2.69
CA ALA A 437 -2.51 -32.65 -3.11
C ALA A 437 -2.39 -32.18 -4.58
N VAL A 438 -1.20 -31.71 -4.98
CA VAL A 438 -0.91 -31.30 -6.36
C VAL A 438 -1.02 -32.48 -7.33
N GLN A 439 -0.45 -33.62 -6.95
CA GLN A 439 -0.55 -34.84 -7.74
C GLN A 439 -2.00 -35.30 -7.92
N GLU A 440 -2.78 -35.32 -6.83
CA GLU A 440 -4.19 -35.68 -6.87
C GLU A 440 -5.00 -34.71 -7.74
N ALA A 441 -4.75 -33.40 -7.64
CA ALA A 441 -5.41 -32.39 -8.46
C ALA A 441 -5.15 -32.62 -9.96
N PHE A 442 -3.89 -32.90 -10.33
CA PHE A 442 -3.55 -33.21 -11.72
C PHE A 442 -4.27 -34.47 -12.21
N ILE A 443 -4.23 -35.55 -11.43
CA ILE A 443 -4.82 -36.84 -11.81
C ILE A 443 -6.32 -36.69 -12.04
N ARG A 444 -7.06 -36.07 -11.10
CA ARG A 444 -8.51 -35.87 -11.25
C ARG A 444 -8.85 -35.04 -12.48
N LEU A 445 -8.15 -33.92 -12.68
CA LEU A 445 -8.42 -33.05 -13.82
C LEU A 445 -8.06 -33.71 -15.15
N HIS A 446 -7.04 -34.55 -15.20
CA HIS A 446 -6.67 -35.31 -16.40
C HIS A 446 -7.68 -36.43 -16.69
N GLU A 447 -8.12 -37.16 -15.66
CA GLU A 447 -9.15 -38.20 -15.79
C GLU A 447 -10.52 -37.62 -16.19
N ASP A 448 -10.84 -36.41 -15.73
CA ASP A 448 -12.03 -35.64 -16.14
C ASP A 448 -11.94 -35.08 -17.58
N GLY A 449 -10.80 -35.20 -18.26
CA GLY A 449 -10.55 -34.64 -19.58
C GLY A 449 -10.35 -33.11 -19.60
N VAL A 450 -10.22 -32.47 -18.44
CA VAL A 450 -10.01 -31.02 -18.29
C VAL A 450 -8.55 -30.66 -18.54
N ILE A 451 -7.63 -31.51 -18.06
CA ILE A 451 -6.23 -31.46 -18.47
C ILE A 451 -6.05 -32.31 -19.71
N TYR A 452 -5.41 -31.74 -20.73
CA TYR A 452 -5.12 -32.43 -21.97
C TYR A 452 -3.77 -32.00 -22.54
N ARG A 453 -3.22 -32.80 -23.46
CA ARG A 453 -1.97 -32.52 -24.14
C ARG A 453 -2.25 -31.96 -25.54
N SER A 454 -1.60 -30.86 -25.91
CA SER A 454 -1.80 -30.22 -27.22
C SER A 454 -0.51 -29.58 -27.73
N LYS A 455 -0.36 -29.51 -29.06
CA LYS A 455 0.77 -28.85 -29.72
C LYS A 455 0.37 -27.43 -30.08
N ARG A 456 0.86 -26.45 -29.33
CA ARG A 456 0.60 -25.03 -29.62
C ARG A 456 1.91 -24.28 -29.75
N LEU A 457 1.82 -23.07 -30.29
CA LEU A 457 2.93 -22.13 -30.25
C LEU A 457 3.22 -21.73 -28.81
N VAL A 458 4.50 -21.83 -28.47
CA VAL A 458 5.04 -21.33 -27.21
C VAL A 458 6.15 -20.33 -27.50
N ASN A 459 6.24 -19.31 -26.66
CA ASN A 459 7.36 -18.38 -26.64
C ASN A 459 8.59 -19.09 -26.07
N TRP A 460 9.52 -19.50 -26.94
CA TRP A 460 10.68 -20.31 -26.59
C TRP A 460 11.98 -19.51 -26.58
N SER A 461 12.77 -19.67 -25.51
CA SER A 461 14.14 -19.16 -25.48
C SER A 461 15.10 -20.24 -25.96
N LEU A 462 15.70 -20.05 -27.14
CA LEU A 462 16.70 -20.96 -27.69
C LEU A 462 17.98 -21.02 -26.85
N PHE A 463 18.27 -19.97 -26.07
CA PHE A 463 19.44 -19.93 -25.19
C PHE A 463 19.23 -20.71 -23.88
N LEU A 464 18.05 -20.60 -23.28
CA LEU A 464 17.75 -21.26 -22.00
C LEU A 464 17.06 -22.63 -22.19
N SER A 465 16.64 -22.93 -23.42
CA SER A 465 15.86 -24.12 -23.80
C SER A 465 14.62 -24.31 -22.95
N ILE A 466 13.88 -23.20 -22.71
CA ILE A 466 12.65 -23.17 -21.93
C ILE A 466 11.63 -22.21 -22.53
N MET A 467 10.34 -22.47 -22.26
CA MET A 467 9.27 -21.52 -22.50
C MET A 467 9.34 -20.33 -21.53
N LEU A 468 9.09 -19.11 -22.02
CA LEU A 468 9.11 -17.88 -21.24
C LEU A 468 7.95 -16.93 -21.58
N ILE A 469 7.69 -16.01 -20.66
CA ILE A 469 6.96 -14.77 -20.96
C ILE A 469 7.99 -13.77 -21.51
N ALA A 470 7.79 -13.28 -22.74
CA ALA A 470 8.73 -12.39 -23.40
C ALA A 470 8.67 -10.95 -22.85
N LEU A 471 9.83 -10.28 -22.79
CA LEU A 471 9.88 -8.82 -22.66
C LEU A 471 9.89 -8.20 -24.06
N PHE A 472 9.26 -7.05 -24.20
CA PHE A 472 9.14 -6.37 -25.48
C PHE A 472 10.16 -5.23 -25.55
N HIS A 473 10.99 -5.21 -26.59
CA HIS A 473 12.01 -4.18 -26.80
C HIS A 473 11.91 -3.59 -28.20
N PHE A 474 12.19 -2.30 -28.32
CA PHE A 474 12.20 -1.62 -29.60
C PHE A 474 13.46 -1.98 -30.37
N PHE A 475 13.27 -2.50 -31.58
CA PHE A 475 14.33 -2.70 -32.57
C PHE A 475 13.89 -2.09 -33.90
N SER A 476 14.83 -1.52 -34.64
CA SER A 476 14.61 -1.22 -36.06
C SER A 476 15.00 -2.46 -36.86
N LEU A 477 14.03 -3.10 -37.49
CA LEU A 477 14.25 -4.24 -38.39
C LEU A 477 13.90 -3.85 -39.82
N TYR A 478 14.54 -4.47 -40.79
CA TYR A 478 14.24 -4.25 -42.20
C TYR A 478 12.90 -4.89 -42.58
N PHE A 479 12.02 -4.08 -43.17
CA PHE A 479 10.76 -4.47 -43.79
C PHE A 479 11.02 -4.72 -45.28
N CYS A 480 11.00 -5.99 -45.67
CA CYS A 480 11.32 -6.43 -47.02
C CYS A 480 10.04 -6.65 -47.84
N LEU A 481 10.06 -6.18 -49.09
CA LEU A 481 9.03 -6.46 -50.08
C LEU A 481 9.46 -7.61 -51.00
N LEU A 482 8.65 -8.66 -51.02
CA LEU A 482 8.86 -9.90 -51.75
C LEU A 482 7.84 -10.02 -52.88
N LEU A 483 8.28 -10.53 -54.02
CA LEU A 483 7.43 -10.79 -55.18
C LEU A 483 7.14 -12.30 -55.25
N LEU A 484 5.86 -12.66 -55.24
CA LEU A 484 5.37 -14.04 -55.37
C LEU A 484 4.54 -14.17 -56.65
N ASN A 485 4.84 -15.19 -57.45
CA ASN A 485 4.14 -15.44 -58.70
C ASN A 485 2.84 -16.20 -58.44
N VAL A 486 1.74 -15.74 -59.03
CA VAL A 486 0.46 -16.46 -59.03
C VAL A 486 0.58 -17.66 -59.97
N SER A 487 0.16 -18.83 -59.51
CA SER A 487 0.30 -20.05 -60.32
C SER A 487 -0.54 -19.96 -61.59
N LEU A 488 0.02 -20.44 -62.71
CA LEU A 488 -0.62 -20.47 -64.03
C LEU A 488 -1.06 -19.08 -64.55
N SER A 489 -0.37 -18.02 -64.11
CA SER A 489 -0.64 -16.62 -64.50
C SER A 489 0.67 -15.80 -64.53
N ASP A 490 0.68 -14.69 -65.27
CA ASP A 490 1.76 -13.68 -65.23
C ASP A 490 1.53 -12.64 -64.10
N GLU A 491 0.51 -12.83 -63.26
CA GLU A 491 0.20 -11.95 -62.13
C GLU A 491 1.17 -12.17 -60.95
N GLU A 492 1.51 -11.07 -60.27
CA GLU A 492 2.43 -11.06 -59.13
C GLU A 492 1.74 -10.49 -57.87
N VAL A 493 2.05 -11.06 -56.71
CA VAL A 493 1.65 -10.54 -55.40
C VAL A 493 2.87 -10.04 -54.65
N ILE A 494 2.82 -8.79 -54.21
CA ILE A 494 3.88 -8.21 -53.38
C ILE A 494 3.52 -8.40 -51.92
N VAL A 495 4.34 -9.16 -51.18
CA VAL A 495 4.16 -9.45 -49.76
C VAL A 495 5.22 -8.74 -48.94
N ALA A 496 4.82 -8.21 -47.79
CA ALA A 496 5.75 -7.58 -46.87
C ALA A 496 6.07 -8.46 -45.66
N THR A 497 7.34 -8.49 -45.23
CA THR A 497 7.77 -9.25 -44.05
C THR A 497 9.01 -8.65 -43.38
N THR A 498 9.11 -8.77 -42.06
CA THR A 498 10.31 -8.47 -41.26
C THR A 498 11.13 -9.72 -40.93
N ARG A 499 10.57 -10.92 -41.17
CA ARG A 499 11.18 -12.22 -40.87
C ARG A 499 11.33 -13.05 -42.13
N ILE A 500 12.25 -12.65 -43.00
CA ILE A 500 12.43 -13.29 -44.32
C ILE A 500 12.79 -14.78 -44.22
N GLU A 501 13.56 -15.18 -43.20
CA GLU A 501 13.95 -16.57 -42.97
C GLU A 501 12.74 -17.48 -42.70
N THR A 502 11.69 -16.95 -42.08
CA THR A 502 10.48 -17.72 -41.78
C THR A 502 9.65 -18.05 -43.02
N MET A 503 9.92 -17.38 -44.15
CA MET A 503 9.17 -17.63 -45.39
C MET A 503 9.29 -19.07 -45.88
N LEU A 504 10.39 -19.76 -45.53
CA LEU A 504 10.60 -21.17 -45.87
C LEU A 504 9.51 -22.10 -45.30
N GLY A 505 8.83 -21.65 -44.24
CA GLY A 505 7.70 -22.33 -43.61
C GLY A 505 6.32 -21.81 -44.06
N ASP A 506 6.26 -20.91 -45.05
CA ASP A 506 5.00 -20.31 -45.48
C ASP A 506 4.03 -21.35 -46.02
N SER A 507 2.75 -21.14 -45.67
CA SER A 507 1.66 -22.04 -46.06
C SER A 507 0.49 -21.31 -46.72
N ALA A 508 0.42 -19.97 -46.63
CA ALA A 508 -0.57 -19.15 -47.33
C ALA A 508 -0.07 -17.70 -47.47
N VAL A 509 -0.80 -16.90 -48.25
CA VAL A 509 -0.73 -15.43 -48.24
C VAL A 509 -2.09 -14.90 -47.83
N ALA A 510 -2.16 -14.00 -46.85
CA ALA A 510 -3.40 -13.36 -46.44
C ALA A 510 -3.52 -11.94 -46.99
N VAL A 511 -4.73 -11.58 -47.41
CA VAL A 511 -5.13 -10.24 -47.86
C VAL A 511 -6.45 -9.85 -47.19
N HIS A 512 -6.77 -8.56 -47.13
CA HIS A 512 -8.00 -8.13 -46.47
C HIS A 512 -9.27 -8.37 -47.34
N PRO A 513 -10.40 -8.87 -46.77
CA PRO A 513 -11.67 -9.11 -47.45
C PRO A 513 -12.21 -7.94 -48.26
N ALA A 514 -11.96 -6.72 -47.80
CA ALA A 514 -12.46 -5.50 -48.43
C ALA A 514 -11.39 -4.74 -49.25
N ASP A 515 -10.18 -5.28 -49.41
CA ASP A 515 -9.14 -4.60 -50.20
C ASP A 515 -9.42 -4.75 -51.70
N PRO A 516 -9.75 -3.66 -52.43
CA PRO A 516 -10.07 -3.73 -53.86
C PRO A 516 -8.87 -4.19 -54.70
N ARG A 517 -7.63 -4.00 -54.22
CA ARG A 517 -6.41 -4.36 -54.94
C ARG A 517 -6.28 -5.87 -55.16
N TYR A 518 -6.82 -6.69 -54.27
CA TYR A 518 -6.60 -8.13 -54.25
C TYR A 518 -7.86 -8.98 -54.51
N GLN A 519 -9.04 -8.37 -54.71
CA GLN A 519 -10.31 -9.11 -54.91
C GLN A 519 -10.25 -10.13 -56.06
N HIS A 520 -9.55 -9.79 -57.14
CA HIS A 520 -9.39 -10.64 -58.31
C HIS A 520 -8.55 -11.91 -58.06
N LEU A 521 -7.87 -11.99 -56.91
CA LEU A 521 -7.03 -13.12 -56.51
C LEU A 521 -7.77 -14.17 -55.65
N LYS A 522 -9.08 -13.99 -55.44
CA LYS A 522 -9.88 -14.92 -54.64
C LYS A 522 -9.88 -16.32 -55.23
N GLY A 523 -9.48 -17.31 -54.42
CA GLY A 523 -9.37 -18.71 -54.82
C GLY A 523 -8.12 -19.04 -55.66
N LYS A 524 -7.25 -18.07 -55.93
CA LYS A 524 -5.95 -18.31 -56.58
C LYS A 524 -4.91 -18.79 -55.55
N VAL A 525 -3.82 -19.34 -56.07
CA VAL A 525 -2.67 -19.83 -55.30
C VAL A 525 -1.38 -19.21 -55.82
N VAL A 526 -0.41 -18.98 -54.95
CA VAL A 526 0.94 -18.48 -55.29
C VAL A 526 1.99 -19.59 -55.13
N LEU A 527 3.05 -19.53 -55.92
CA LEU A 527 4.16 -20.48 -55.82
C LEU A 527 5.20 -19.98 -54.81
N HIS A 528 5.70 -20.88 -53.97
CA HIS A 528 6.78 -20.58 -53.04
C HIS A 528 8.14 -20.38 -53.78
N PRO A 529 8.95 -19.36 -53.46
CA PRO A 529 10.18 -19.03 -54.22
C PRO A 529 11.28 -20.11 -54.27
N PHE A 530 11.33 -20.98 -53.26
CA PHE A 530 12.42 -21.95 -53.07
C PHE A 530 12.00 -23.42 -53.10
N CYS A 531 10.71 -23.72 -53.29
CA CYS A 531 10.21 -25.09 -53.37
C CYS A 531 8.91 -25.16 -54.17
N ASP A 532 8.51 -26.35 -54.60
CA ASP A 532 7.31 -26.57 -55.43
C ASP A 532 5.98 -26.45 -54.66
N ARG A 533 5.98 -25.75 -53.51
CA ARG A 533 4.82 -25.58 -52.64
C ARG A 533 3.88 -24.53 -53.22
N MET A 534 2.61 -24.91 -53.32
CA MET A 534 1.52 -24.04 -53.72
C MET A 534 0.81 -23.51 -52.48
N MET A 535 0.67 -22.19 -52.37
CA MET A 535 0.16 -21.51 -51.18
C MET A 535 -1.14 -20.77 -51.52
N PRO A 536 -2.27 -21.08 -50.88
CA PRO A 536 -3.52 -20.37 -51.13
C PRO A 536 -3.45 -18.90 -50.71
N ILE A 537 -4.22 -18.06 -51.43
CA ILE A 537 -4.49 -16.68 -51.03
C ILE A 537 -5.79 -16.66 -50.22
N VAL A 538 -5.68 -16.37 -48.92
CA VAL A 538 -6.80 -16.32 -47.98
C VAL A 538 -7.23 -14.88 -47.69
N PHE A 539 -8.52 -14.65 -47.45
CA PHE A 539 -9.09 -13.31 -47.20
C PHE A 539 -9.42 -13.18 -45.70
N GLU A 540 -8.61 -12.41 -44.96
CA GLU A 540 -8.54 -12.38 -43.49
C GLU A 540 -8.29 -10.97 -42.90
N PHE A 541 -8.16 -10.84 -41.58
CA PHE A 541 -8.09 -9.57 -40.83
C PHE A 541 -6.90 -8.61 -41.12
N VAL A 542 -6.20 -8.74 -42.24
CA VAL A 542 -5.00 -7.97 -42.62
C VAL A 542 -5.29 -6.47 -42.69
N ASP A 543 -4.40 -5.63 -42.17
CA ASP A 543 -4.53 -4.17 -42.32
C ASP A 543 -4.21 -3.75 -43.76
N ILE A 544 -5.19 -3.17 -44.45
CA ILE A 544 -5.08 -2.64 -45.81
C ILE A 544 -3.94 -1.62 -45.93
N ASN A 545 -3.74 -0.80 -44.90
CA ASN A 545 -2.78 0.31 -44.93
C ASN A 545 -1.36 -0.09 -44.51
N PHE A 546 -1.17 -1.30 -43.99
CA PHE A 546 0.13 -1.76 -43.52
C PHE A 546 0.89 -2.51 -44.62
N GLY A 547 2.11 -2.03 -44.93
CA GLY A 547 2.94 -2.59 -45.97
C GLY A 547 2.27 -2.58 -47.34
N THR A 548 2.01 -3.76 -47.91
CA THR A 548 1.33 -3.90 -49.20
C THR A 548 -0.17 -4.17 -49.05
N GLY A 549 -0.67 -4.47 -47.85
CA GLY A 549 -2.00 -5.07 -47.65
C GLY A 549 -2.06 -6.58 -47.90
N ALA A 550 -0.90 -7.21 -48.16
CA ALA A 550 -0.73 -8.66 -48.26
C ALA A 550 0.40 -9.14 -47.33
N VAL A 551 0.14 -10.19 -46.54
CA VAL A 551 1.07 -10.73 -45.55
C VAL A 551 1.29 -12.23 -45.76
N LYS A 552 2.52 -12.71 -45.59
CA LYS A 552 2.81 -14.15 -45.58
C LYS A 552 2.23 -14.79 -44.32
N ILE A 553 1.77 -16.02 -44.41
CA ILE A 553 1.25 -16.79 -43.27
C ILE A 553 2.18 -17.97 -43.00
N THR A 554 2.82 -17.96 -41.84
CA THR A 554 3.72 -19.00 -41.34
C THR A 554 3.22 -19.57 -40.00
N PRO A 555 2.21 -20.48 -40.00
CA PRO A 555 1.49 -20.85 -38.79
C PRO A 555 2.34 -21.44 -37.66
N ALA A 556 3.51 -22.00 -37.98
CA ALA A 556 4.40 -22.62 -37.00
C ALA A 556 5.37 -21.63 -36.31
N HIS A 557 5.40 -20.34 -36.68
CA HIS A 557 6.40 -19.36 -36.23
C HIS A 557 5.84 -17.98 -35.84
N ASP A 558 4.52 -17.78 -35.91
CA ASP A 558 3.84 -16.55 -35.48
C ASP A 558 2.44 -16.85 -34.91
N HIS A 559 2.06 -16.18 -33.81
CA HIS A 559 0.81 -16.46 -33.09
C HIS A 559 -0.44 -16.03 -33.87
N ASN A 560 -0.36 -14.93 -34.63
CA ASN A 560 -1.47 -14.49 -35.47
C ASN A 560 -1.64 -15.44 -36.66
N ASP A 561 -0.52 -15.85 -37.26
CA ASP A 561 -0.50 -16.81 -38.35
C ASP A 561 -1.00 -18.20 -37.92
N TYR A 562 -0.73 -18.61 -36.67
CA TYR A 562 -1.23 -19.86 -36.08
C TYR A 562 -2.76 -19.90 -36.06
N GLU A 563 -3.40 -18.80 -35.64
CA GLU A 563 -4.86 -18.70 -35.61
C GLU A 563 -5.47 -18.71 -37.03
N VAL A 564 -4.82 -18.05 -38.00
CA VAL A 564 -5.22 -18.13 -39.42
C VAL A 564 -5.06 -19.57 -39.93
N GLY A 565 -3.95 -20.23 -39.58
CA GLY A 565 -3.67 -21.61 -39.94
C GLY A 565 -4.75 -22.56 -39.43
N ASN A 566 -5.22 -22.38 -38.20
CA ASN A 566 -6.31 -23.17 -37.64
C ASN A 566 -7.64 -22.91 -38.36
N ARG A 567 -7.99 -21.64 -38.61
CA ARG A 567 -9.27 -21.27 -39.27
C ARG A 567 -9.38 -21.78 -40.70
N HIS A 568 -8.27 -21.81 -41.43
CA HIS A 568 -8.23 -22.21 -42.85
C HIS A 568 -7.62 -23.60 -43.08
N ASN A 569 -7.37 -24.37 -42.01
CA ASN A 569 -6.78 -25.71 -42.07
C ASN A 569 -5.47 -25.76 -42.89
N LEU A 570 -4.56 -24.82 -42.63
CA LEU A 570 -3.27 -24.72 -43.30
C LEU A 570 -2.24 -25.68 -42.70
N ALA A 571 -1.19 -25.99 -43.46
CA ALA A 571 -0.07 -26.80 -42.96
C ALA A 571 0.76 -26.04 -41.91
N PHE A 572 1.20 -26.74 -40.87
CA PHE A 572 2.05 -26.18 -39.79
C PHE A 572 3.49 -26.65 -39.98
N ILE A 573 4.23 -25.97 -40.85
CA ILE A 573 5.58 -26.37 -41.24
C ILE A 573 6.61 -25.76 -40.27
N ASN A 574 7.09 -26.58 -39.33
CA ASN A 574 8.14 -26.14 -38.42
C ASN A 574 9.51 -26.16 -39.11
N ILE A 575 10.13 -24.99 -39.24
CA ILE A 575 11.44 -24.81 -39.86
C ILE A 575 12.60 -24.61 -38.88
N LEU A 576 12.36 -24.58 -37.57
CA LEU A 576 13.40 -24.36 -36.55
C LEU A 576 13.39 -25.49 -35.52
N ASP A 577 14.57 -25.97 -35.15
CA ASP A 577 14.75 -26.85 -33.99
C ASP A 577 14.88 -26.05 -32.67
N GLU A 578 15.06 -26.75 -31.55
CA GLU A 578 15.20 -26.14 -30.22
C GLU A 578 16.46 -25.27 -30.03
N ASN A 579 17.44 -25.41 -30.93
CA ASN A 579 18.71 -24.69 -30.91
C ASN A 579 18.72 -23.53 -31.94
N GLY A 580 17.64 -23.37 -32.71
CA GLY A 580 17.50 -22.34 -33.71
C GLY A 580 18.22 -22.65 -35.02
N LEU A 581 18.47 -23.93 -35.28
CA LEU A 581 18.95 -24.44 -36.56
C LEU A 581 17.76 -24.72 -37.47
N LEU A 582 17.94 -24.45 -38.76
CA LEU A 582 16.90 -24.67 -39.76
C LEU A 582 16.74 -26.17 -40.06
N ILE A 583 15.51 -26.66 -39.95
CA ILE A 583 15.08 -28.04 -40.26
C ILE A 583 13.92 -28.02 -41.26
N ASN A 584 13.67 -29.11 -41.98
CA ASN A 584 12.55 -29.19 -42.94
C ASN A 584 12.54 -28.07 -44.00
N VAL A 585 13.72 -27.56 -44.38
CA VAL A 585 13.91 -26.52 -45.41
C VAL A 585 14.75 -27.05 -46.57
N PRO A 586 14.73 -26.39 -47.75
CA PRO A 586 15.57 -26.76 -48.88
C PRO A 586 17.07 -26.79 -48.54
N ALA A 587 17.81 -27.67 -49.23
CA ALA A 587 19.23 -27.94 -49.02
C ALA A 587 20.16 -26.72 -48.84
N PRO A 588 20.04 -25.59 -49.59
CA PRO A 588 20.94 -24.45 -49.38
C PRO A 588 20.77 -23.75 -48.02
N PHE A 589 19.69 -24.02 -47.27
CA PHE A 589 19.41 -23.39 -45.97
C PHE A 589 19.42 -24.37 -44.80
N LEU A 590 19.44 -25.68 -45.08
CA LEU A 590 19.32 -26.73 -44.07
C LEU A 590 20.51 -26.68 -43.08
N GLY A 591 20.22 -26.70 -41.78
CA GLY A 591 21.22 -26.67 -40.72
C GLY A 591 21.82 -25.29 -40.43
N MET A 592 21.42 -24.23 -41.13
CA MET A 592 21.88 -22.86 -40.83
C MET A 592 21.25 -22.32 -39.54
N LYS A 593 21.93 -21.40 -38.84
CA LYS A 593 21.32 -20.64 -37.75
C LYS A 593 20.36 -19.57 -38.28
N ARG A 594 19.27 -19.30 -37.57
CA ARG A 594 18.18 -18.40 -37.99
C ARG A 594 18.60 -17.03 -38.57
N PHE A 595 19.58 -16.34 -37.97
CA PHE A 595 20.05 -15.04 -38.48
C PHE A 595 21.04 -15.13 -39.64
N GLU A 596 21.75 -16.25 -39.77
CA GLU A 596 22.58 -16.54 -40.93
C GLU A 596 21.69 -16.91 -42.12
N ALA A 597 20.67 -17.75 -41.88
CA ALA A 597 19.63 -18.07 -42.84
C ALA A 597 18.90 -16.82 -43.35
N ARG A 598 18.61 -15.84 -42.48
CA ARG A 598 18.04 -14.54 -42.89
C ARG A 598 18.88 -13.87 -43.99
N LYS A 599 20.21 -13.84 -43.84
CA LYS A 599 21.11 -13.25 -44.84
C LYS A 599 21.16 -14.09 -46.11
N ALA A 600 21.23 -15.42 -45.98
CA ALA A 600 21.30 -16.34 -47.11
C ALA A 600 20.01 -16.30 -47.96
N VAL A 601 18.84 -16.31 -47.32
CA VAL A 601 17.53 -16.21 -47.98
C VAL A 601 17.38 -14.88 -48.71
N LEU A 602 17.78 -13.77 -48.07
CA LEU A 602 17.75 -12.45 -48.70
C LEU A 602 18.61 -12.40 -49.96
N GLN A 603 19.83 -12.93 -49.91
CA GLN A 603 20.71 -12.97 -51.07
C GLN A 603 20.11 -13.86 -52.19
N ALA A 604 19.60 -15.03 -51.83
CA ALA A 604 19.00 -15.96 -52.79
C ALA A 604 17.73 -15.40 -53.48
N LEU A 605 16.99 -14.50 -52.83
CA LEU A 605 15.87 -13.76 -53.44
C LEU A 605 16.34 -12.67 -54.41
N LYS A 606 17.43 -11.97 -54.07
CA LYS A 606 18.04 -10.97 -54.96
C LYS A 606 18.56 -11.63 -56.24
N ASP A 607 19.25 -12.76 -56.10
CA ASP A 607 19.80 -13.51 -57.23
C ASP A 607 18.69 -14.04 -58.17
N ARG A 608 17.47 -14.24 -57.65
CA ARG A 608 16.28 -14.65 -58.40
C ARG A 608 15.43 -13.49 -58.93
N GLY A 609 15.79 -12.23 -58.63
CA GLY A 609 15.00 -11.06 -59.02
C GLY A 609 13.65 -10.91 -58.30
N GLN A 610 13.41 -11.66 -57.21
CA GLN A 610 12.14 -11.67 -56.46
C GLN A 610 12.15 -10.75 -55.23
N PHE A 611 13.26 -10.04 -54.99
CA PHE A 611 13.39 -9.01 -53.97
C PHE A 611 13.14 -7.62 -54.56
N LYS A 612 12.17 -6.86 -54.03
CA LYS A 612 11.83 -5.52 -54.53
C LYS A 612 12.56 -4.41 -53.78
N GLU A 613 12.37 -4.32 -52.47
CA GLU A 613 12.84 -3.20 -51.66
C GLU A 613 13.01 -3.62 -50.18
N SER A 614 13.81 -2.88 -49.43
CA SER A 614 13.92 -2.96 -47.98
C SER A 614 13.82 -1.56 -47.37
N LYS A 615 12.98 -1.39 -46.34
CA LYS A 615 12.82 -0.14 -45.58
C LYS A 615 13.04 -0.39 -44.09
N ASP A 616 13.51 0.62 -43.37
CA ASP A 616 13.56 0.54 -41.91
C ASP A 616 12.15 0.54 -41.32
N ASN A 617 11.88 -0.42 -40.43
CA ASN A 617 10.61 -0.52 -39.73
C ASN A 617 10.86 -0.66 -38.22
N PRO A 618 10.63 0.41 -37.45
CA PRO A 618 10.71 0.36 -36.00
C PRO A 618 9.59 -0.53 -35.46
N MET A 619 9.97 -1.59 -34.76
CA MET A 619 9.01 -2.56 -34.21
C MET A 619 9.42 -3.04 -32.83
N VAL A 620 8.45 -3.63 -32.15
CA VAL A 620 8.63 -4.18 -30.81
C VAL A 620 8.81 -5.70 -30.92
N VAL A 621 9.97 -6.20 -30.52
CA VAL A 621 10.35 -7.61 -30.64
C VAL A 621 10.38 -8.27 -29.27
N PRO A 622 9.85 -9.49 -29.13
CA PRO A 622 9.98 -10.27 -27.91
C PRO A 622 11.43 -10.74 -27.71
N VAL A 623 12.05 -10.31 -26.62
CA VAL A 623 13.38 -10.71 -26.18
C VAL A 623 13.32 -11.37 -24.81
N CYS A 624 14.22 -12.31 -24.62
CA CYS A 624 14.42 -12.97 -23.35
C CYS A 624 14.96 -11.93 -22.38
N SER A 625 14.23 -11.72 -21.27
CA SER A 625 14.63 -10.75 -20.24
C SER A 625 16.03 -10.99 -19.68
N ARG A 626 16.50 -12.24 -19.76
CA ARG A 626 17.74 -12.74 -19.17
C ARG A 626 18.88 -12.80 -20.19
N SER A 627 18.75 -13.60 -21.26
CA SER A 627 19.82 -13.74 -22.27
C SER A 627 19.90 -12.56 -23.24
N LYS A 628 18.86 -11.71 -23.29
CA LYS A 628 18.66 -10.66 -24.30
C LYS A 628 18.53 -11.19 -25.74
N ASP A 629 18.53 -12.50 -25.94
CA ASP A 629 18.28 -13.12 -27.23
C ASP A 629 16.80 -13.01 -27.63
N ILE A 630 16.52 -13.01 -28.94
CA ILE A 630 15.15 -12.95 -29.48
C ILE A 630 14.42 -14.27 -29.16
N VAL A 631 13.21 -14.14 -28.63
CA VAL A 631 12.33 -15.28 -28.31
C VAL A 631 11.66 -15.75 -29.59
N GLU A 632 11.64 -17.07 -29.79
CA GLU A 632 11.06 -17.70 -30.98
C GLU A 632 9.72 -18.37 -30.65
N PRO A 633 8.65 -18.10 -31.41
CA PRO A 633 7.46 -18.94 -31.37
C PRO A 633 7.80 -20.32 -31.93
N LEU A 634 7.67 -21.37 -31.13
CA LEU A 634 7.91 -22.75 -31.55
C LEU A 634 6.73 -23.65 -31.19
N LEU A 635 6.41 -24.60 -32.07
CA LEU A 635 5.38 -25.60 -31.81
C LEU A 635 5.91 -26.66 -30.85
N LYS A 636 5.33 -26.72 -29.64
CA LYS A 636 5.71 -27.71 -28.63
C LYS A 636 4.49 -28.46 -28.08
N PRO A 637 4.60 -29.79 -27.87
CA PRO A 637 3.65 -30.52 -27.05
C PRO A 637 3.72 -29.95 -25.62
N GLN A 638 2.58 -29.58 -25.06
CA GLN A 638 2.48 -29.10 -23.69
C GLN A 638 1.16 -29.56 -23.06
N TRP A 639 1.10 -29.53 -21.74
CA TRP A 639 -0.10 -29.79 -20.96
C TRP A 639 -0.90 -28.50 -20.76
N TYR A 640 -2.19 -28.56 -21.03
CA TYR A 640 -3.13 -27.45 -20.89
C TYR A 640 -4.28 -27.83 -19.97
N VAL A 641 -4.79 -26.84 -19.24
CA VAL A 641 -6.05 -26.90 -18.51
C VAL A 641 -7.09 -26.13 -19.32
N ASP A 642 -8.17 -26.79 -19.73
CA ASP A 642 -9.36 -26.11 -20.26
C ASP A 642 -9.95 -25.22 -19.16
N CYS A 643 -9.93 -23.91 -19.39
CA CYS A 643 -10.35 -22.92 -18.42
C CYS A 643 -11.74 -22.35 -18.70
N ALA A 644 -12.42 -22.72 -19.78
CA ALA A 644 -13.64 -22.05 -20.23
C ALA A 644 -14.76 -22.16 -19.19
N ASP A 645 -15.09 -23.39 -18.77
CA ASP A 645 -16.16 -23.63 -17.80
C ASP A 645 -15.79 -23.12 -16.41
N MET A 646 -14.57 -23.41 -15.95
CA MET A 646 -14.11 -22.94 -14.63
C MET A 646 -14.05 -21.41 -14.55
N GLY A 647 -13.59 -20.74 -15.62
CA GLY A 647 -13.52 -19.29 -15.71
C GLY A 647 -14.90 -18.66 -15.64
N LYS A 648 -15.87 -19.24 -16.37
CA LYS A 648 -17.27 -18.84 -16.28
C LYS A 648 -17.83 -19.00 -14.86
N GLN A 649 -17.65 -20.16 -14.22
CA GLN A 649 -18.11 -20.38 -12.85
C GLN A 649 -17.48 -19.41 -11.83
N ALA A 650 -16.20 -19.09 -12.01
CA ALA A 650 -15.49 -18.10 -11.19
C ALA A 650 -16.06 -16.68 -11.40
N ALA A 651 -16.37 -16.30 -12.64
CA ALA A 651 -16.98 -15.02 -12.95
C ALA A 651 -18.41 -14.93 -12.38
N ASP A 652 -19.21 -15.97 -12.59
CA ASP A 652 -20.59 -16.05 -12.10
C ASP A 652 -20.65 -16.01 -10.57
N SER A 653 -19.66 -16.57 -9.87
CA SER A 653 -19.59 -16.48 -8.40
C SER A 653 -19.55 -15.03 -7.87
N VAL A 654 -18.95 -14.11 -8.63
CA VAL A 654 -18.93 -12.67 -8.30
C VAL A 654 -20.22 -11.99 -8.76
N ARG A 655 -20.73 -12.32 -9.96
CA ARG A 655 -22.01 -11.79 -10.46
C ARG A 655 -23.19 -12.10 -9.54
N GLU A 656 -23.19 -13.30 -8.97
CA GLU A 656 -24.22 -13.81 -8.06
C GLU A 656 -24.02 -13.35 -6.61
N GLY A 657 -22.90 -12.69 -6.29
CA GLY A 657 -22.57 -12.23 -4.94
C GLY A 657 -22.14 -13.32 -3.97
N ARG A 658 -21.85 -14.55 -4.45
CA ARG A 658 -21.29 -15.64 -3.60
C ARG A 658 -19.85 -15.37 -3.20
N LEU A 659 -19.09 -14.71 -4.08
CA LEU A 659 -17.73 -14.22 -3.84
C LEU A 659 -17.72 -12.69 -3.95
N LYS A 660 -17.14 -12.02 -2.95
CA LYS A 660 -17.00 -10.55 -2.97
C LYS A 660 -15.56 -10.14 -3.22
N ILE A 661 -15.32 -9.32 -4.24
CA ILE A 661 -14.01 -8.74 -4.53
C ILE A 661 -14.02 -7.26 -4.16
N ILE A 662 -13.11 -6.88 -3.28
CA ILE A 662 -13.04 -5.56 -2.66
C ILE A 662 -11.70 -4.92 -3.02
N PRO A 663 -11.69 -3.68 -3.53
CA PRO A 663 -12.84 -2.85 -3.91
C PRO A 663 -13.52 -3.26 -5.24
N ASP A 664 -14.78 -2.88 -5.41
CA ASP A 664 -15.64 -3.33 -6.53
C ASP A 664 -15.17 -2.87 -7.93
N HIS A 665 -14.30 -1.87 -8.02
CA HIS A 665 -13.79 -1.42 -9.31
C HIS A 665 -12.94 -2.49 -10.04
N HIS A 666 -12.48 -3.52 -9.33
CA HIS A 666 -11.80 -4.67 -9.93
C HIS A 666 -12.75 -5.61 -10.68
N HIS A 667 -14.07 -5.51 -10.49
CA HIS A 667 -15.06 -6.39 -11.13
C HIS A 667 -14.96 -6.34 -12.65
N LYS A 668 -14.78 -5.15 -13.24
CA LYS A 668 -14.64 -5.00 -14.70
C LYS A 668 -13.43 -5.79 -15.22
N THR A 669 -12.28 -5.67 -14.56
CA THR A 669 -11.07 -6.40 -14.96
C THR A 669 -11.22 -7.90 -14.73
N TRP A 670 -11.90 -8.29 -13.65
CA TRP A 670 -12.24 -9.68 -13.34
C TRP A 670 -13.06 -10.34 -14.45
N PHE A 671 -14.19 -9.74 -14.83
CA PHE A 671 -15.06 -10.25 -15.90
C PHE A 671 -14.37 -10.25 -17.25
N ASN A 672 -13.70 -9.15 -17.62
CA ASN A 672 -12.98 -9.08 -18.89
C ASN A 672 -11.94 -10.20 -19.03
N TRP A 673 -11.26 -10.56 -17.95
CA TRP A 673 -10.25 -11.61 -17.99
C TRP A 673 -10.85 -13.01 -18.00
N LEU A 674 -11.86 -13.28 -17.17
CA LEU A 674 -12.46 -14.61 -17.05
C LEU A 674 -13.39 -14.96 -18.22
N ASP A 675 -14.13 -13.99 -18.76
CA ASP A 675 -15.01 -14.21 -19.92
C ASP A 675 -14.23 -14.48 -21.20
N ASN A 676 -12.97 -14.04 -21.26
CA ASN A 676 -12.06 -14.23 -22.40
C ASN A 676 -10.86 -15.11 -22.04
N ILE A 677 -10.99 -15.94 -21.01
CA ILE A 677 -9.90 -16.78 -20.53
C ILE A 677 -9.50 -17.79 -21.60
N ARG A 678 -8.19 -17.98 -21.78
CA ARG A 678 -7.62 -19.02 -22.65
C ARG A 678 -7.15 -20.19 -21.80
N ASP A 679 -7.02 -21.35 -22.44
CA ASP A 679 -6.49 -22.53 -21.77
C ASP A 679 -5.11 -22.26 -21.20
N TRP A 680 -4.91 -22.74 -20.00
CA TRP A 680 -3.73 -22.47 -19.22
C TRP A 680 -2.69 -23.55 -19.46
N CYS A 681 -1.56 -23.17 -20.07
CA CYS A 681 -0.40 -24.05 -20.18
C CYS A 681 0.22 -24.28 -18.79
N ILE A 682 0.18 -25.52 -18.32
CA ILE A 682 0.63 -25.93 -16.98
C ILE A 682 1.97 -26.65 -16.98
N SER A 683 2.54 -27.05 -18.11
CA SER A 683 3.86 -27.69 -18.16
C SER A 683 4.99 -26.69 -18.35
N ARG A 684 6.14 -26.97 -17.73
CA ARG A 684 7.35 -26.14 -17.77
C ARG A 684 8.57 -27.04 -17.88
N GLN A 685 9.50 -26.68 -18.77
CA GLN A 685 10.77 -27.38 -18.99
C GLN A 685 11.83 -27.00 -17.93
N LEU A 686 11.42 -26.97 -16.67
CA LEU A 686 12.27 -26.63 -15.52
C LEU A 686 12.71 -27.90 -14.79
N TRP A 687 13.77 -27.79 -14.01
CA TRP A 687 14.21 -28.90 -13.15
C TRP A 687 13.63 -28.77 -11.75
N TRP A 688 13.31 -27.55 -11.33
CA TRP A 688 12.69 -27.25 -10.04
C TRP A 688 11.17 -27.06 -10.16
N GLY A 689 10.41 -27.89 -9.45
CA GLY A 689 8.94 -27.87 -9.42
C GLY A 689 8.36 -29.27 -9.20
N HIS A 690 7.03 -29.38 -9.18
CA HIS A 690 6.35 -30.67 -9.08
C HIS A 690 6.42 -31.38 -10.43
N ARG A 691 7.08 -32.54 -10.50
CA ARG A 691 7.12 -33.35 -11.73
C ARG A 691 5.71 -33.78 -12.11
N ILE A 692 5.35 -33.68 -13.39
CA ILE A 692 4.01 -34.05 -13.86
C ILE A 692 3.80 -35.56 -13.63
N PRO A 693 2.71 -35.98 -12.96
CA PRO A 693 2.44 -37.38 -12.66
C PRO A 693 1.76 -38.09 -13.85
N ALA A 694 2.26 -37.84 -15.06
CA ALA A 694 1.78 -38.43 -16.31
C ALA A 694 2.89 -39.26 -16.96
N TYR A 695 2.51 -40.39 -17.56
CA TYR A 695 3.38 -41.39 -18.11
C TYR A 695 2.97 -41.69 -19.54
N PHE A 696 3.95 -41.63 -20.45
CA PHE A 696 3.79 -42.10 -21.81
C PHE A 696 3.87 -43.63 -21.82
N VAL A 697 2.91 -44.26 -22.48
CA VAL A 697 2.74 -45.70 -22.54
C VAL A 697 3.35 -46.24 -23.83
N THR A 698 4.29 -47.17 -23.70
CA THR A 698 4.75 -48.01 -24.80
C THR A 698 4.27 -49.44 -24.57
N VAL A 699 3.51 -49.99 -25.51
CA VAL A 699 2.99 -51.36 -25.43
C VAL A 699 3.82 -52.28 -26.32
N ASN A 700 4.44 -53.29 -25.73
CA ASN A 700 5.21 -54.32 -26.44
C ASN A 700 4.28 -55.44 -26.93
N ASP A 701 3.27 -55.08 -27.72
CA ASP A 701 2.33 -56.02 -28.34
C ASP A 701 2.08 -55.62 -29.80
N PRO A 702 2.32 -56.52 -30.78
CA PRO A 702 2.11 -56.21 -32.21
C PRO A 702 0.67 -55.80 -32.58
N SER A 703 -0.32 -56.11 -31.73
CA SER A 703 -1.71 -55.73 -31.94
C SER A 703 -2.01 -54.25 -31.63
N VAL A 704 -1.11 -53.56 -30.92
CA VAL A 704 -1.25 -52.16 -30.54
C VAL A 704 -0.37 -51.30 -31.44
N THR A 705 -0.96 -50.29 -32.07
CA THR A 705 -0.20 -49.33 -32.88
C THR A 705 0.76 -48.53 -31.98
N PRO A 706 2.02 -48.27 -32.36
CA PRO A 706 2.88 -47.39 -31.59
C PRO A 706 2.26 -46.00 -31.47
N GLY A 707 2.15 -45.50 -30.24
CA GLY A 707 1.64 -44.16 -29.97
C GLY A 707 2.61 -43.06 -30.35
N GLU A 708 2.07 -41.87 -30.60
CA GLU A 708 2.83 -40.64 -30.74
C GLU A 708 2.68 -39.77 -29.49
N ASP A 709 3.67 -38.92 -29.20
CA ASP A 709 3.67 -38.04 -28.01
C ASP A 709 2.44 -37.11 -27.95
N MET A 710 1.85 -36.80 -29.10
CA MET A 710 0.66 -35.96 -29.23
C MET A 710 -0.65 -36.69 -28.93
N ASP A 711 -0.65 -38.02 -28.96
CA ASP A 711 -1.85 -38.80 -28.74
C ASP A 711 -2.10 -38.97 -27.24
N GLY A 712 -3.06 -38.21 -26.72
CA GLY A 712 -3.49 -38.28 -25.32
C GLY A 712 -3.94 -39.69 -24.89
N HIS A 713 -4.31 -40.57 -25.83
CA HIS A 713 -4.64 -41.97 -25.53
C HIS A 713 -3.46 -42.72 -24.89
N TYR A 714 -2.23 -42.41 -25.30
CA TYR A 714 -0.98 -43.02 -24.81
C TYR A 714 -0.42 -42.34 -23.57
N TRP A 715 -1.10 -41.33 -23.02
CA TRP A 715 -0.73 -40.70 -21.76
C TRP A 715 -1.68 -41.13 -20.64
N VAL A 716 -1.12 -41.67 -19.56
CA VAL A 716 -1.86 -42.05 -18.35
C VAL A 716 -1.31 -41.30 -17.14
N SER A 717 -2.17 -40.83 -16.25
CA SER A 717 -1.76 -40.24 -14.98
C SER A 717 -1.92 -41.23 -13.84
N GLY A 718 -0.99 -41.22 -12.88
CA GLY A 718 -0.99 -42.18 -11.77
C GLY A 718 -0.44 -41.61 -10.47
N ARG A 719 -0.96 -42.14 -9.34
CA ARG A 719 -0.46 -41.81 -8.00
C ARG A 719 0.90 -42.45 -7.74
N THR A 720 1.11 -43.63 -8.32
CA THR A 720 2.40 -44.31 -8.39
C THR A 720 2.62 -44.83 -9.82
N GLU A 721 3.83 -45.29 -10.11
CA GLU A 721 4.12 -45.92 -11.40
C GLU A 721 3.31 -47.21 -11.60
N GLU A 722 3.05 -47.96 -10.52
CA GLU A 722 2.19 -49.14 -10.53
C GLU A 722 0.74 -48.78 -10.89
N ASP A 723 0.16 -47.74 -10.26
CA ASP A 723 -1.18 -47.25 -10.59
C ASP A 723 -1.28 -46.83 -12.07
N ALA A 724 -0.27 -46.13 -12.59
CA ALA A 724 -0.20 -45.77 -14.00
C ALA A 724 -0.11 -47.01 -14.91
N ARG A 725 0.66 -48.03 -14.52
CA ARG A 725 0.86 -49.26 -15.30
C ARG A 725 -0.43 -50.08 -15.38
N ASP A 726 -1.15 -50.18 -14.27
CA ASP A 726 -2.45 -50.87 -14.21
C ASP A 726 -3.50 -50.16 -15.07
N LYS A 727 -3.54 -48.83 -15.04
CA LYS A 727 -4.42 -48.03 -15.91
C LYS A 727 -4.08 -48.21 -17.39
N ALA A 728 -2.80 -48.20 -17.73
CA ALA A 728 -2.33 -48.43 -19.10
C ALA A 728 -2.69 -49.83 -19.61
N ALA A 729 -2.41 -50.87 -18.81
CA ALA A 729 -2.74 -52.26 -19.13
C ALA A 729 -4.24 -52.44 -19.42
N LYS A 730 -5.11 -51.84 -18.58
CA LYS A 730 -6.56 -51.83 -18.78
C LYS A 730 -6.97 -51.07 -20.04
N ARG A 731 -6.36 -49.90 -20.30
CA ARG A 731 -6.68 -49.06 -21.47
C ARG A 731 -6.39 -49.75 -22.79
N PHE A 732 -5.25 -50.45 -22.88
CA PHE A 732 -4.82 -51.16 -24.09
C PHE A 732 -5.25 -52.64 -24.11
N ASN A 733 -5.96 -53.10 -23.08
CA ASN A 733 -6.41 -54.49 -22.92
C ASN A 733 -5.26 -55.51 -23.04
N VAL A 734 -4.14 -55.22 -22.37
CA VAL A 734 -2.93 -56.06 -22.31
C VAL A 734 -2.56 -56.36 -20.86
N SER A 735 -1.65 -57.31 -20.66
CA SER A 735 -1.08 -57.59 -19.34
C SER A 735 -0.03 -56.54 -18.95
N THR A 736 0.18 -56.32 -17.65
CA THR A 736 1.06 -55.25 -17.13
C THR A 736 2.53 -55.45 -17.50
N ASP A 737 2.98 -56.69 -17.74
CA ASP A 737 4.33 -57.03 -18.20
C ASP A 737 4.64 -56.57 -19.63
N LYS A 738 3.60 -56.29 -20.43
CA LYS A 738 3.74 -55.76 -21.80
C LYS A 738 3.81 -54.24 -21.86
N VAL A 739 3.68 -53.55 -20.72
CA VAL A 739 3.60 -52.10 -20.63
C VAL A 739 4.90 -51.53 -20.09
N THR A 740 5.52 -50.66 -20.88
CA THR A 740 6.63 -49.81 -20.44
C THR A 740 6.15 -48.37 -20.29
N LEU A 741 6.57 -47.70 -19.21
CA LEU A 741 6.18 -46.33 -18.92
C LEU A 741 7.40 -45.40 -18.96
N ARG A 742 7.18 -44.17 -19.46
CA ARG A 742 8.12 -43.06 -19.36
C ARG A 742 7.41 -41.85 -18.77
N GLN A 743 7.76 -41.46 -17.55
CA GLN A 743 7.18 -40.27 -16.93
C GLN A 743 7.60 -39.00 -17.71
N ASP A 744 6.68 -38.04 -17.82
CA ASP A 744 7.00 -36.73 -18.38
C ASP A 744 8.14 -36.06 -17.57
N GLU A 745 9.10 -35.44 -18.27
CA GLU A 745 10.26 -34.79 -17.66
C GLU A 745 9.92 -33.37 -17.17
N ASP A 746 8.83 -32.81 -17.68
CA ASP A 746 8.32 -31.49 -17.34
C ASP A 746 7.85 -31.42 -15.89
N VAL A 747 7.88 -30.19 -15.36
CA VAL A 747 7.28 -29.85 -14.07
C VAL A 747 6.05 -28.97 -14.26
N LEU A 748 5.19 -28.96 -13.26
CA LEU A 748 4.00 -28.12 -13.22
C LEU A 748 4.38 -26.65 -12.99
N ASP A 749 3.59 -25.77 -13.59
CA ASP A 749 3.59 -24.34 -13.35
C ASP A 749 3.41 -24.06 -11.85
N THR A 750 4.18 -23.11 -11.31
CA THR A 750 4.10 -22.73 -9.89
C THR A 750 2.66 -22.41 -9.49
N TRP A 751 1.94 -21.70 -10.37
CA TRP A 751 0.55 -21.31 -10.17
C TRP A 751 -0.43 -22.48 -10.08
N PHE A 752 -0.07 -23.68 -10.57
CA PHE A 752 -0.86 -24.89 -10.40
C PHE A 752 -0.86 -25.34 -8.94
N SER A 753 0.32 -25.36 -8.31
CA SER A 753 0.45 -25.70 -6.90
C SER A 753 -0.11 -24.61 -5.98
N SER A 754 0.17 -23.34 -6.24
CA SER A 754 -0.34 -22.24 -5.42
C SER A 754 -1.84 -21.98 -5.64
N GLY A 755 -2.39 -22.36 -6.80
CA GLY A 755 -3.82 -22.33 -7.09
C GLY A 755 -4.66 -23.28 -6.23
N ILE A 756 -4.06 -24.27 -5.57
CA ILE A 756 -4.77 -25.17 -4.64
C ILE A 756 -4.41 -24.92 -3.17
N PHE A 757 -3.60 -23.88 -2.89
CA PHE A 757 -3.09 -23.57 -1.55
C PHE A 757 -4.16 -23.48 -0.45
N PRO A 758 -5.35 -22.87 -0.65
CA PRO A 758 -6.35 -22.73 0.41
C PRO A 758 -6.88 -24.04 1.01
N PHE A 759 -6.71 -25.16 0.31
CA PHE A 759 -7.15 -26.48 0.76
C PHE A 759 -6.03 -27.52 0.80
N SER A 760 -4.94 -27.36 0.04
CA SER A 760 -3.78 -28.26 0.12
C SER A 760 -3.02 -28.15 1.45
N ILE A 761 -3.05 -26.97 2.11
CA ILE A 761 -2.46 -26.78 3.44
C ILE A 761 -3.09 -27.67 4.51
N PHE A 762 -4.34 -28.11 4.31
CA PHE A 762 -5.06 -29.03 5.19
C PHE A 762 -4.98 -30.50 4.72
N GLY A 763 -4.11 -30.80 3.76
CA GLY A 763 -3.89 -32.17 3.31
C GLY A 763 -4.98 -32.74 2.41
N TRP A 764 -5.74 -31.89 1.70
CA TRP A 764 -6.69 -32.33 0.67
C TRP A 764 -6.02 -33.36 -0.27
N PRO A 765 -6.67 -34.50 -0.60
CA PRO A 765 -8.08 -34.82 -0.34
C PRO A 765 -8.41 -35.44 1.04
N ASN A 766 -7.44 -35.52 1.96
CA ASN A 766 -7.61 -36.12 3.30
C ASN A 766 -8.20 -35.13 4.32
N GLU A 767 -8.33 -35.54 5.60
CA GLU A 767 -9.06 -34.81 6.65
C GLU A 767 -8.27 -33.66 7.32
N ASP A 768 -8.98 -32.54 7.53
CA ASP A 768 -8.76 -31.33 8.39
C ASP A 768 -9.51 -30.10 7.82
N LEU A 769 -10.04 -30.22 6.59
CA LEU A 769 -10.80 -29.20 5.88
C LEU A 769 -12.11 -28.78 6.56
N SER A 770 -12.70 -29.62 7.41
CA SER A 770 -14.07 -29.46 7.90
C SER A 770 -14.28 -28.21 8.77
N VAL A 771 -13.21 -27.72 9.44
CA VAL A 771 -13.29 -26.56 10.34
C VAL A 771 -12.96 -25.26 9.62
N PHE A 772 -11.94 -25.27 8.76
CA PHE A 772 -11.31 -24.05 8.24
C PHE A 772 -11.53 -23.80 6.73
N TYR A 773 -12.16 -24.74 6.01
CA TYR A 773 -12.49 -24.58 4.59
C TYR A 773 -14.02 -24.58 4.36
N PRO A 774 -14.59 -23.56 3.70
CA PRO A 774 -13.93 -22.46 2.98
C PRO A 774 -13.36 -21.37 3.91
N GLY A 775 -12.30 -20.69 3.44
CA GLY A 775 -11.69 -19.57 4.15
C GLY A 775 -12.64 -18.37 4.30
N SER A 776 -12.33 -17.48 5.23
CA SER A 776 -13.13 -16.27 5.46
C SER A 776 -12.75 -15.16 4.50
N LEU A 777 -11.44 -14.85 4.44
CA LEU A 777 -10.88 -13.75 3.66
C LEU A 777 -9.60 -14.23 2.98
N LEU A 778 -9.43 -13.82 1.72
CA LEU A 778 -8.12 -13.75 1.09
C LEU A 778 -7.71 -12.28 0.96
N GLU A 779 -6.58 -11.93 1.54
CA GLU A 779 -5.98 -10.61 1.37
C GLU A 779 -4.72 -10.73 0.51
N THR A 780 -4.58 -9.87 -0.50
CA THR A 780 -3.38 -9.84 -1.35
C THR A 780 -3.26 -8.55 -2.16
N GLY A 781 -2.13 -8.33 -2.84
CA GLY A 781 -1.96 -7.23 -3.77
C GLY A 781 -2.76 -7.45 -5.07
N HIS A 782 -3.26 -6.37 -5.68
CA HIS A 782 -4.03 -6.48 -6.92
C HIS A 782 -3.23 -7.03 -8.13
N ASP A 783 -1.89 -7.11 -8.05
CA ASP A 783 -1.03 -7.58 -9.12
C ASP A 783 -1.07 -9.10 -9.35
N ILE A 784 -1.59 -9.88 -8.38
CA ILE A 784 -1.76 -11.34 -8.51
C ILE A 784 -3.23 -11.79 -8.56
N LEU A 785 -4.17 -10.86 -8.83
CA LEU A 785 -5.59 -11.14 -8.99
C LEU A 785 -5.85 -12.28 -10.01
N PHE A 786 -5.16 -12.29 -11.15
CA PHE A 786 -5.38 -13.29 -12.20
C PHE A 786 -4.49 -14.51 -12.08
N PHE A 787 -3.24 -14.30 -11.68
CA PHE A 787 -2.27 -15.39 -11.56
C PHE A 787 -2.55 -16.31 -10.38
N TRP A 788 -3.16 -15.77 -9.31
CA TRP A 788 -3.38 -16.52 -8.08
C TRP A 788 -4.85 -16.57 -7.67
N VAL A 789 -5.50 -15.43 -7.43
CA VAL A 789 -6.89 -15.40 -6.91
C VAL A 789 -7.85 -16.12 -7.84
N ALA A 790 -7.82 -15.79 -9.14
CA ALA A 790 -8.65 -16.45 -10.13
C ALA A 790 -8.38 -17.96 -10.21
N ARG A 791 -7.10 -18.38 -10.17
CA ARG A 791 -6.73 -19.80 -10.17
C ARG A 791 -7.27 -20.53 -8.93
N MET A 792 -7.20 -19.91 -7.75
CA MET A 792 -7.78 -20.48 -6.53
C MET A 792 -9.29 -20.65 -6.61
N VAL A 793 -10.00 -19.66 -7.16
CA VAL A 793 -11.46 -19.76 -7.32
C VAL A 793 -11.83 -20.86 -8.31
N MET A 794 -11.17 -20.90 -9.47
CA MET A 794 -11.39 -21.95 -10.49
C MET A 794 -11.12 -23.34 -9.94
N MET A 795 -9.94 -23.56 -9.35
CA MET A 795 -9.53 -24.86 -8.84
C MET A 795 -10.33 -25.27 -7.61
N GLY A 796 -10.66 -24.32 -6.71
CA GLY A 796 -11.49 -24.58 -5.54
C GLY A 796 -12.89 -25.07 -5.93
N LEU A 797 -13.56 -24.37 -6.86
CA LEU A 797 -14.87 -24.76 -7.36
C LEU A 797 -14.81 -26.12 -8.07
N LYS A 798 -13.83 -26.34 -8.95
CA LYS A 798 -13.72 -27.58 -9.72
C LYS A 798 -13.37 -28.82 -8.88
N LEU A 799 -12.44 -28.68 -7.92
CA LEU A 799 -11.92 -29.82 -7.16
C LEU A 799 -12.69 -30.10 -5.85
N THR A 800 -13.33 -29.08 -5.27
CA THR A 800 -14.01 -29.21 -3.97
C THR A 800 -15.51 -28.90 -4.02
N GLY A 801 -16.00 -28.31 -5.11
CA GLY A 801 -17.38 -27.82 -5.22
C GLY A 801 -17.68 -26.58 -4.37
N LYS A 802 -16.68 -26.00 -3.69
CA LYS A 802 -16.82 -24.85 -2.79
C LYS A 802 -15.90 -23.71 -3.21
N LEU A 803 -16.29 -22.49 -2.89
CA LEU A 803 -15.41 -21.34 -3.03
C LEU A 803 -14.24 -21.46 -2.04
N PRO A 804 -13.00 -21.09 -2.41
CA PRO A 804 -11.88 -21.14 -1.48
C PRO A 804 -11.97 -20.13 -0.34
N PHE A 805 -12.66 -19.02 -0.54
CA PHE A 805 -12.89 -17.93 0.40
C PHE A 805 -14.17 -17.18 0.05
N LYS A 806 -14.74 -16.44 1.01
CA LYS A 806 -15.96 -15.64 0.81
C LYS A 806 -15.67 -14.23 0.30
N GLU A 807 -14.59 -13.62 0.77
CA GLU A 807 -14.18 -12.26 0.42
C GLU A 807 -12.73 -12.23 -0.05
N VAL A 808 -12.43 -11.36 -1.02
CA VAL A 808 -11.09 -11.02 -1.48
C VAL A 808 -10.88 -9.54 -1.26
N TYR A 809 -9.88 -9.19 -0.46
CA TYR A 809 -9.44 -7.80 -0.29
C TYR A 809 -8.12 -7.57 -1.04
N LEU A 810 -8.14 -6.62 -1.96
CA LEU A 810 -7.01 -6.28 -2.83
C LEU A 810 -6.39 -4.94 -2.39
N HIS A 811 -5.17 -4.98 -1.85
CA HIS A 811 -4.44 -3.77 -1.47
C HIS A 811 -3.59 -3.19 -2.62
N ALA A 812 -3.17 -1.95 -2.42
CA ALA A 812 -2.32 -1.17 -3.30
C ALA A 812 -0.88 -1.73 -3.38
N VAL A 813 -0.22 -1.57 -4.51
CA VAL A 813 1.18 -2.04 -4.66
C VAL A 813 2.15 -0.97 -4.17
N VAL A 814 3.12 -1.38 -3.34
CA VAL A 814 4.17 -0.50 -2.82
C VAL A 814 5.21 -0.18 -3.89
N ARG A 815 5.58 1.10 -3.99
CA ARG A 815 6.55 1.68 -4.91
C ARG A 815 7.67 2.39 -4.16
N ASP A 816 8.80 2.55 -4.83
CA ASP A 816 9.88 3.38 -4.33
C ASP A 816 9.46 4.86 -4.25
N ALA A 817 10.28 5.71 -3.62
CA ALA A 817 10.00 7.14 -3.43
C ALA A 817 9.85 7.91 -4.75
N HIS A 818 10.18 7.30 -5.89
CA HIS A 818 10.07 7.89 -7.23
C HIS A 818 8.91 7.28 -8.05
N GLY A 819 8.05 6.46 -7.45
CA GLY A 819 6.89 5.86 -8.11
C GLY A 819 7.20 4.68 -9.03
N ARG A 820 8.39 4.06 -8.92
CA ARG A 820 8.70 2.82 -9.63
C ARG A 820 8.30 1.62 -8.77
N LYS A 821 7.76 0.58 -9.41
CA LYS A 821 7.45 -0.69 -8.72
C LYS A 821 8.71 -1.21 -8.01
N MET A 822 8.60 -1.51 -6.71
CA MET A 822 9.70 -2.16 -6.00
C MET A 822 9.92 -3.55 -6.59
N SER A 823 11.15 -3.83 -7.05
CA SER A 823 11.48 -5.16 -7.54
C SER A 823 12.96 -5.50 -7.31
N LYS A 824 13.22 -6.77 -6.97
CA LYS A 824 14.58 -7.28 -6.77
C LYS A 824 15.46 -7.15 -8.02
N SER A 825 14.86 -7.01 -9.21
CA SER A 825 15.57 -6.80 -10.47
C SER A 825 16.01 -5.36 -10.73
N LEU A 826 15.42 -4.38 -10.03
CA LEU A 826 15.76 -2.96 -10.15
C LEU A 826 16.65 -2.47 -9.00
N GLY A 827 16.85 -3.28 -7.96
CA GLY A 827 17.66 -2.91 -6.79
C GLY A 827 17.03 -1.83 -5.90
N ASN A 828 15.79 -1.42 -6.19
CA ASN A 828 15.03 -0.41 -5.44
C ASN A 828 14.18 -1.03 -4.30
N VAL A 829 14.57 -2.21 -3.82
CA VAL A 829 13.90 -2.91 -2.74
C VAL A 829 14.53 -2.54 -1.41
N ILE A 830 13.69 -2.25 -0.42
CA ILE A 830 14.11 -2.04 0.97
C ILE A 830 13.68 -3.24 1.80
N ASP A 831 14.63 -3.85 2.51
CA ASP A 831 14.34 -4.92 3.47
C ASP A 831 13.57 -4.31 4.66
N PRO A 832 12.44 -4.90 5.11
CA PRO A 832 11.74 -4.39 6.28
C PRO A 832 12.61 -4.35 7.55
N LEU A 833 13.59 -5.25 7.68
CA LEU A 833 14.51 -5.23 8.82
C LEU A 833 15.37 -3.97 8.85
N ASP A 834 15.78 -3.48 7.68
CA ASP A 834 16.59 -2.26 7.57
C ASP A 834 15.85 -1.02 8.10
N VAL A 835 14.51 -1.01 8.01
CA VAL A 835 13.67 0.03 8.61
C VAL A 835 13.45 -0.21 10.11
N ILE A 836 13.30 -1.47 10.52
CA ILE A 836 13.07 -1.84 11.92
C ILE A 836 14.31 -1.53 12.77
N THR A 837 15.49 -1.98 12.36
CA THR A 837 16.75 -1.88 13.12
C THR A 837 17.63 -0.71 12.69
N GLY A 838 17.34 -0.07 11.56
CA GLY A 838 18.23 0.89 10.93
C GLY A 838 19.37 0.22 10.15
N ILE A 839 19.94 0.93 9.18
CA ILE A 839 21.10 0.52 8.40
C ILE A 839 21.88 1.74 7.90
N SER A 840 23.22 1.65 7.85
CA SER A 840 24.04 2.72 7.27
C SER A 840 23.99 2.73 5.75
N LEU A 841 24.41 3.82 5.11
CA LEU A 841 24.51 3.89 3.64
C LEU A 841 25.49 2.84 3.10
N GLU A 842 26.61 2.60 3.79
CA GLU A 842 27.58 1.56 3.44
C GLU A 842 26.96 0.17 3.55
N GLY A 843 26.11 -0.07 4.55
CA GLY A 843 25.34 -1.30 4.69
C GLY A 843 24.40 -1.53 3.51
N LEU A 844 23.66 -0.50 3.09
CA LEU A 844 22.81 -0.56 1.89
C LEU A 844 23.62 -0.88 0.62
N TYR A 845 24.80 -0.28 0.48
CA TYR A 845 25.68 -0.58 -0.65
C TYR A 845 26.24 -2.00 -0.62
N ALA A 846 26.57 -2.53 0.56
CA ALA A 846 27.03 -3.92 0.71
C ALA A 846 25.95 -4.92 0.28
N GLN A 847 24.67 -4.66 0.61
CA GLN A 847 23.56 -5.49 0.15
C GLN A 847 23.41 -5.51 -1.38
N LEU A 848 23.68 -4.38 -2.05
CA LEU A 848 23.67 -4.32 -3.52
C LEU A 848 24.80 -5.14 -4.14
N GLN A 849 25.97 -5.22 -3.49
CA GLN A 849 27.11 -6.02 -3.97
C GLN A 849 26.84 -7.53 -3.93
N ASP A 850 26.10 -8.00 -2.93
CA ASP A 850 25.71 -9.42 -2.82
C ASP A 850 24.54 -9.81 -3.77
N SER A 851 23.92 -8.82 -4.41
CA SER A 851 22.73 -9.02 -5.25
C SER A 851 23.03 -9.63 -6.64
N ASN A 852 21.97 -10.12 -7.29
CA ASN A 852 21.98 -10.66 -8.66
C ASN A 852 21.70 -9.58 -9.75
N LEU A 853 21.94 -8.31 -9.42
CA LEU A 853 21.62 -7.16 -10.27
C LEU A 853 22.62 -6.98 -11.41
N ASP A 854 22.15 -6.36 -12.49
CA ASP A 854 23.01 -5.87 -13.56
C ASP A 854 23.92 -4.74 -13.03
N PRO A 855 25.21 -4.67 -13.40
CA PRO A 855 26.10 -3.60 -12.95
C PRO A 855 25.56 -2.18 -13.17
N VAL A 856 24.81 -1.96 -14.25
CA VAL A 856 24.17 -0.66 -14.54
C VAL A 856 23.08 -0.36 -13.53
N GLU A 857 22.28 -1.36 -13.15
CA GLU A 857 21.22 -1.19 -12.16
C GLU A 857 21.78 -1.05 -10.75
N VAL A 858 22.93 -1.68 -10.44
CA VAL A 858 23.65 -1.45 -9.16
C VAL A 858 24.03 0.01 -9.02
N GLU A 859 24.60 0.63 -10.06
CA GLU A 859 25.03 2.03 -10.00
C GLU A 859 23.85 2.99 -9.87
N LYS A 860 22.76 2.75 -10.62
CA LYS A 860 21.51 3.51 -10.47
C LYS A 860 20.91 3.36 -9.07
N ALA A 861 20.92 2.15 -8.51
CA ALA A 861 20.40 1.89 -7.17
C ALA A 861 21.22 2.61 -6.11
N LYS A 862 22.56 2.63 -6.22
CA LYS A 862 23.43 3.41 -5.33
C LYS A 862 23.11 4.90 -5.37
N GLN A 863 22.98 5.48 -6.57
CA GLN A 863 22.63 6.90 -6.72
C GLN A 863 21.28 7.23 -6.09
N GLY A 864 20.28 6.36 -6.30
CA GLY A 864 18.97 6.48 -5.64
C GLY A 864 19.07 6.39 -4.11
N GLN A 865 19.74 5.37 -3.58
CA GLN A 865 19.95 5.21 -2.14
C GLN A 865 20.71 6.39 -1.52
N GLN A 866 21.69 6.96 -2.22
CA GLN A 866 22.43 8.14 -1.73
C GLN A 866 21.56 9.38 -1.67
N SER A 867 20.68 9.56 -2.66
CA SER A 867 19.73 10.67 -2.73
C SER A 867 18.66 10.55 -1.64
N ASP A 868 18.07 9.36 -1.51
CA ASP A 868 16.93 9.12 -0.62
C ASP A 868 17.37 8.94 0.85
N TYR A 869 18.53 8.32 1.07
CA TYR A 869 19.06 7.93 2.38
C TYR A 869 20.53 8.36 2.56
N PRO A 870 20.83 9.68 2.53
CA PRO A 870 22.21 10.17 2.53
C PRO A 870 23.04 9.77 3.77
N THR A 871 22.39 9.41 4.87
CA THR A 871 23.02 8.92 6.10
C THR A 871 22.62 7.48 6.45
N GLY A 872 22.02 6.75 5.50
CA GLY A 872 21.34 5.48 5.77
C GLY A 872 19.91 5.65 6.28
N ILE A 873 19.28 4.51 6.62
CA ILE A 873 17.91 4.46 7.14
C ILE A 873 17.94 4.46 8.67
N PRO A 874 17.22 5.38 9.35
CA PRO A 874 17.19 5.42 10.80
C PRO A 874 16.35 4.27 11.38
N GLU A 875 16.70 3.84 12.59
CA GLU A 875 15.92 2.86 13.35
C GLU A 875 14.52 3.39 13.68
N CYS A 876 13.49 2.74 13.13
CA CYS A 876 12.09 3.12 13.35
C CYS A 876 11.33 2.17 14.29
N GLY A 877 11.68 0.89 14.30
CA GLY A 877 10.92 -0.15 14.97
C GLY A 877 9.73 -0.68 14.16
N THR A 878 9.27 -1.85 14.55
CA THR A 878 8.22 -2.64 13.90
C THR A 878 6.86 -1.97 13.94
N ASP A 879 6.46 -1.44 15.10
CA ASP A 879 5.15 -0.80 15.24
C ASP A 879 5.01 0.48 14.41
N ALA A 880 6.07 1.27 14.33
CA ALA A 880 6.10 2.48 13.50
C ALA A 880 5.95 2.12 12.02
N LEU A 881 6.68 1.08 11.56
CA LEU A 881 6.56 0.55 10.21
C LEU A 881 5.13 0.10 9.91
N ARG A 882 4.55 -0.77 10.76
CA ARG A 882 3.19 -1.29 10.58
C ARG A 882 2.14 -0.19 10.53
N PHE A 883 2.20 0.76 11.46
CA PHE A 883 1.27 1.88 11.50
C PHE A 883 1.36 2.74 10.24
N ALA A 884 2.59 3.04 9.78
CA ALA A 884 2.81 3.79 8.56
C ALA A 884 2.20 3.09 7.34
N LEU A 885 2.47 1.78 7.19
CA LEU A 885 1.99 0.97 6.08
C LEU A 885 0.46 0.95 6.00
N CYS A 886 -0.22 0.75 7.13
CA CYS A 886 -1.68 0.81 7.20
C CYS A 886 -2.22 2.20 6.84
N ALA A 887 -1.60 3.28 7.34
CA ALA A 887 -2.03 4.65 7.06
C ALA A 887 -1.87 5.05 5.58
N TYR A 888 -0.84 4.51 4.92
CA TYR A 888 -0.51 4.79 3.53
C TYR A 888 -1.49 4.20 2.50
N THR A 889 -2.32 3.24 2.90
CA THR A 889 -3.32 2.63 1.99
C THR A 889 -4.36 3.62 1.45
N SER A 890 -4.39 4.86 1.94
CA SER A 890 -5.19 5.98 1.43
C SER A 890 -4.78 6.47 0.02
N GLN A 891 -3.57 6.15 -0.47
CA GLN A 891 -3.04 6.65 -1.76
C GLN A 891 -3.67 6.01 -3.01
N GLY A 892 -4.61 5.08 -2.86
CA GLY A 892 -5.35 4.48 -3.98
C GLY A 892 -4.71 3.20 -4.49
N ARG A 893 -4.37 3.11 -5.80
CA ARG A 893 -3.86 1.87 -6.42
C ARG A 893 -2.39 1.58 -6.10
N ASP A 894 -1.61 2.62 -5.90
CA ASP A 894 -0.16 2.54 -5.70
C ASP A 894 0.23 3.36 -4.47
N ILE A 895 1.25 2.91 -3.73
CA ILE A 895 1.76 3.60 -2.55
C ILE A 895 3.21 4.00 -2.79
N ASP A 896 3.46 5.31 -2.89
CA ASP A 896 4.81 5.86 -2.96
C ASP A 896 5.33 6.03 -1.54
N MET A 897 6.27 5.15 -1.18
CA MET A 897 6.70 5.02 0.21
C MET A 897 7.91 5.90 0.53
N ASP A 898 7.72 6.83 1.46
CA ASP A 898 8.78 7.61 2.07
C ASP A 898 9.04 7.11 3.50
N VAL A 899 10.28 6.65 3.74
CA VAL A 899 10.75 6.15 5.05
C VAL A 899 10.74 7.26 6.11
N ASN A 900 10.88 8.54 5.74
CA ASN A 900 10.82 9.65 6.69
C ASN A 900 9.44 9.78 7.36
N ARG A 901 8.37 9.35 6.69
CA ARG A 901 7.04 9.28 7.30
C ARG A 901 6.94 8.18 8.36
N ILE A 902 7.69 7.09 8.20
CA ILE A 902 7.80 6.02 9.21
C ILE A 902 8.49 6.56 10.47
N LEU A 903 9.52 7.38 10.30
CA LEU A 903 10.16 8.09 11.41
C LEU A 903 9.18 9.01 12.17
N GLY A 904 8.22 9.61 11.47
CA GLY A 904 7.11 10.35 12.09
C GLY A 904 6.30 9.47 13.06
N TYR A 905 5.99 8.23 12.69
CA TYR A 905 5.27 7.29 13.56
C TYR A 905 6.13 6.70 14.68
N ARG A 906 7.46 6.65 14.53
CA ARG A 906 8.37 6.39 15.67
C ARG A 906 8.22 7.47 16.75
N ASN A 907 8.07 8.73 16.36
CA ASN A 907 7.80 9.81 17.32
C ASN A 907 6.43 9.66 17.97
N PHE A 908 5.45 9.11 17.25
CA PHE A 908 4.15 8.72 17.82
C PHE A 908 4.32 7.62 18.88
N CYS A 909 5.11 6.56 18.63
CA CYS A 909 5.44 5.58 19.68
C CYS A 909 6.04 6.23 20.93
N ASN A 910 6.95 7.20 20.76
CA ASN A 910 7.51 7.94 21.88
C ASN A 910 6.47 8.80 22.61
N LYS A 911 5.47 9.34 21.90
CA LYS A 911 4.34 10.05 22.52
C LYS A 911 3.48 9.08 23.36
N LEU A 912 3.15 7.90 22.83
CA LEU A 912 2.43 6.84 23.56
C LEU A 912 3.17 6.41 24.83
N TRP A 913 4.49 6.20 24.71
CA TRP A 913 5.37 5.86 25.81
C TRP A 913 5.31 6.89 26.94
N ASN A 914 5.47 8.17 26.60
CA ASN A 914 5.43 9.26 27.57
C ASN A 914 4.04 9.45 28.18
N ALA A 915 2.99 9.25 27.38
CA ALA A 915 1.60 9.32 27.82
C ALA A 915 1.31 8.28 28.92
N VAL A 916 1.66 7.01 28.69
CA VAL A 916 1.48 5.94 29.68
C VAL A 916 2.41 6.12 30.88
N LYS A 917 3.69 6.47 30.66
CA LYS A 917 4.64 6.74 31.76
C LYS A 917 4.14 7.85 32.69
N PHE A 918 3.57 8.91 32.13
CA PHE A 918 2.94 9.99 32.89
C PHE A 918 1.70 9.49 33.64
N ALA A 919 0.78 8.81 32.94
CA ALA A 919 -0.43 8.27 33.55
C ALA A 919 -0.11 7.36 34.75
N MET A 920 0.87 6.45 34.61
CA MET A 920 1.30 5.51 35.65
C MET A 920 1.70 6.19 36.97
N ARG A 921 2.37 7.36 36.92
CA ARG A 921 2.73 8.13 38.12
C ARG A 921 1.51 8.62 38.89
N THR A 922 0.40 8.83 38.20
CA THR A 922 -0.85 9.32 38.77
C THR A 922 -1.81 8.20 39.18
N LEU A 923 -1.46 6.92 38.95
CA LEU A 923 -2.36 5.79 39.20
C LEU A 923 -2.59 5.53 40.70
N GLY A 924 -1.59 5.69 41.56
CA GLY A 924 -1.73 5.28 42.96
C GLY A 924 -1.87 3.75 43.11
N GLY A 925 -1.41 3.20 44.25
CA GLY A 925 -1.16 1.75 44.40
C GLY A 925 -2.39 0.83 44.39
N ASN A 926 -3.61 1.36 44.57
CA ASN A 926 -4.83 0.55 44.76
C ASN A 926 -5.74 0.49 43.51
N PHE A 927 -5.24 0.88 42.34
CA PHE A 927 -6.07 0.92 41.14
C PHE A 927 -6.34 -0.48 40.57
N VAL A 928 -7.61 -0.79 40.34
CA VAL A 928 -8.07 -1.99 39.62
C VAL A 928 -9.00 -1.52 38.51
N PRO A 929 -8.78 -1.89 37.23
CA PRO A 929 -9.70 -1.54 36.14
C PRO A 929 -11.11 -2.12 36.39
N SER A 930 -12.16 -1.38 36.04
CA SER A 930 -13.54 -1.84 36.27
C SER A 930 -13.91 -2.99 35.31
N GLU A 931 -14.64 -4.02 35.79
CA GLU A 931 -15.16 -5.12 34.95
C GLU A 931 -16.13 -4.62 33.87
N LYS A 932 -17.01 -3.68 34.23
CA LYS A 932 -17.94 -3.01 33.32
C LYS A 932 -17.44 -1.59 33.08
N ALA A 933 -17.28 -1.18 31.83
CA ALA A 933 -17.04 0.23 31.53
C ALA A 933 -18.24 1.02 32.10
N GLN A 934 -18.04 1.86 33.12
CA GLN A 934 -19.11 2.74 33.58
C GLN A 934 -19.23 3.88 32.56
N VAL A 935 -20.16 3.67 31.65
CA VAL A 935 -20.53 4.53 30.53
C VAL A 935 -21.26 5.76 31.04
N ARG A 936 -20.53 6.75 31.55
CA ARG A 936 -21.09 8.10 31.79
C ARG A 936 -20.33 9.21 31.06
N ASP A 937 -19.26 8.87 30.37
CA ASP A 937 -18.47 9.84 29.59
C ASP A 937 -18.63 9.55 28.09
N LEU A 938 -19.18 10.54 27.37
CA LEU A 938 -19.62 10.45 25.97
C LEU A 938 -18.44 10.17 25.01
N SER A 939 -17.26 10.64 25.40
CA SER A 939 -15.97 10.43 24.74
C SER A 939 -15.51 8.96 24.75
N ILE A 940 -15.64 8.27 25.89
CA ILE A 940 -15.34 6.84 26.04
C ILE A 940 -16.34 6.03 25.21
N GLN A 941 -17.61 6.45 25.14
CA GLN A 941 -18.59 5.80 24.28
C GLN A 941 -18.26 5.98 22.79
N CYS A 942 -17.87 7.17 22.33
CA CYS A 942 -17.45 7.39 20.94
C CYS A 942 -16.24 6.52 20.56
N VAL A 943 -15.27 6.38 21.46
CA VAL A 943 -14.07 5.54 21.26
C VAL A 943 -14.42 4.05 21.31
N LEU A 944 -15.26 3.60 22.24
CA LEU A 944 -15.77 2.23 22.29
C LEU A 944 -16.63 1.87 21.07
N THR A 945 -17.40 2.82 20.55
CA THR A 945 -18.18 2.66 19.31
C THR A 945 -17.24 2.57 18.08
N ALA A 946 -16.10 3.26 18.13
CA ALA A 946 -15.02 3.13 17.14
C ALA A 946 -14.18 1.84 17.30
N VAL A 947 -14.22 1.14 18.43
CA VAL A 947 -13.67 -0.24 18.58
C VAL A 947 -14.60 -1.26 17.94
N SER A 948 -15.92 -1.05 18.02
CA SER A 948 -16.94 -1.85 17.31
C SER A 948 -17.02 -1.54 15.80
N CYS A 949 -15.90 -1.10 15.21
CA CYS A 949 -15.89 -0.23 14.04
C CYS A 949 -16.44 -0.85 12.75
N PRO A 950 -17.28 -0.13 12.00
CA PRO A 950 -17.56 -0.45 10.60
C PRO A 950 -16.29 -0.40 9.72
N TRP A 951 -15.21 0.28 10.13
CA TRP A 951 -13.99 0.43 9.30
C TRP A 951 -13.13 -0.84 9.21
N PHE A 952 -13.00 -1.63 10.27
CA PHE A 952 -12.35 -2.94 10.19
C PHE A 952 -13.14 -3.88 9.27
N GLN A 953 -14.47 -3.84 9.35
CA GLN A 953 -15.35 -4.58 8.45
C GLN A 953 -15.33 -4.07 7.00
N ALA A 954 -15.00 -2.79 6.80
CA ALA A 954 -14.87 -2.16 5.49
C ALA A 954 -13.43 -2.18 4.94
N TYR A 955 -12.47 -2.73 5.68
CA TYR A 955 -11.04 -2.71 5.36
C TYR A 955 -10.44 -1.29 5.19
N ASP A 956 -11.01 -0.30 5.87
CA ASP A 956 -10.57 1.11 5.82
C ASP A 956 -9.48 1.37 6.86
N PHE A 957 -8.27 0.85 6.59
CA PHE A 957 -7.09 1.04 7.43
C PHE A 957 -6.71 2.51 7.65
N PRO A 958 -6.82 3.42 6.66
CA PRO A 958 -6.53 4.84 6.86
C PRO A 958 -7.46 5.48 7.89
N ALA A 959 -8.75 5.18 7.84
CA ALA A 959 -9.70 5.65 8.84
C ALA A 959 -9.35 5.10 10.23
N ILE A 960 -8.99 3.81 10.33
CA ILE A 960 -8.56 3.18 11.60
C ILE A 960 -7.32 3.89 12.16
N THR A 961 -6.26 4.06 11.36
CA THR A 961 -5.02 4.72 11.82
C THR A 961 -5.27 6.17 12.20
N THR A 962 -6.08 6.89 11.42
CA THR A 962 -6.41 8.30 11.69
C THR A 962 -7.16 8.43 13.00
N ALA A 963 -8.14 7.55 13.25
CA ALA A 963 -8.90 7.57 14.48
C ALA A 963 -8.06 7.21 15.71
N ILE A 964 -7.20 6.19 15.62
CA ILE A 964 -6.28 5.82 16.69
C ILE A 964 -5.32 6.98 16.99
N TYR A 965 -4.71 7.56 15.96
CA TYR A 965 -3.80 8.69 16.09
C TYR A 965 -4.49 9.89 16.77
N ASN A 966 -5.66 10.27 16.27
CA ASN A 966 -6.42 11.40 16.78
C ASN A 966 -6.89 11.17 18.23
N PHE A 967 -7.35 9.96 18.54
CA PHE A 967 -7.73 9.60 19.90
C PHE A 967 -6.54 9.73 20.86
N TRP A 968 -5.38 9.15 20.52
CA TRP A 968 -4.24 9.18 21.42
C TRP A 968 -3.66 10.59 21.61
N LEU A 969 -3.52 11.38 20.53
CA LEU A 969 -3.00 12.73 20.64
C LEU A 969 -4.02 13.70 21.23
N TYR A 970 -5.14 13.90 20.54
CA TYR A 970 -6.02 15.02 20.80
C TYR A 970 -7.02 14.75 21.91
N GLU A 971 -7.46 13.49 22.09
CA GLU A 971 -8.42 13.15 23.15
C GLU A 971 -7.67 12.69 24.42
N LEU A 972 -6.77 11.72 24.33
CA LEU A 972 -6.10 11.22 25.53
C LEU A 972 -5.02 12.19 26.03
N CYS A 973 -4.04 12.55 25.20
CA CYS A 973 -2.90 13.34 25.66
C CYS A 973 -3.26 14.78 25.96
N ASP A 974 -4.00 15.45 25.08
CA ASP A 974 -4.25 16.89 25.20
C ASP A 974 -5.40 17.22 26.17
N ILE A 975 -6.33 16.27 26.39
CA ILE A 975 -7.52 16.46 27.25
C ILE A 975 -7.39 15.61 28.53
N TYR A 976 -7.46 14.27 28.42
CA TYR A 976 -7.57 13.41 29.61
C TYR A 976 -6.35 13.43 30.51
N LEU A 977 -5.14 13.26 29.96
CA LEU A 977 -3.92 13.28 30.74
C LEU A 977 -3.72 14.63 31.41
N VAL A 978 -4.20 15.69 30.78
CA VAL A 978 -4.04 17.02 31.34
C VAL A 978 -4.99 17.27 32.52
N SER A 979 -6.20 16.72 32.42
CA SER A 979 -7.18 16.77 33.52
C SER A 979 -6.64 16.14 34.81
N LEU A 980 -5.68 15.22 34.71
CA LEU A 980 -5.00 14.62 35.88
C LEU A 980 -4.16 15.64 36.67
N PHE A 981 -3.60 16.68 36.04
CA PHE A 981 -2.86 17.74 36.74
C PHE A 981 -3.74 18.58 37.68
N VAL A 982 -5.06 18.54 37.51
CA VAL A 982 -6.01 19.32 38.32
C VAL A 982 -6.40 18.59 39.61
N CYS A 983 -6.22 17.27 39.66
CA CYS A 983 -6.67 16.40 40.75
C CYS A 983 -5.61 16.12 41.85
N GLU A 984 -4.53 16.90 41.96
CA GLU A 984 -3.57 16.79 43.08
C GLU A 984 -4.27 17.17 44.41
N GLY A 985 -4.81 16.17 45.12
CA GLY A 985 -5.43 16.33 46.45
C GLY A 985 -6.55 15.36 46.83
N GLY A 986 -7.05 14.49 45.93
CA GLY A 986 -8.09 13.50 46.28
C GLY A 986 -8.48 12.53 45.16
N VAL A 987 -9.31 11.52 45.49
CA VAL A 987 -9.86 10.56 44.51
C VAL A 987 -10.82 11.30 43.57
N CYS A 988 -10.38 11.48 42.33
CA CYS A 988 -11.05 12.28 41.30
C CYS A 988 -11.69 11.33 40.28
N VAL A 989 -12.98 11.48 39.98
CA VAL A 989 -13.70 10.65 38.99
C VAL A 989 -12.98 10.68 37.63
N GLN A 990 -12.41 11.82 37.26
CA GLN A 990 -11.64 12.06 36.04
C GLN A 990 -10.37 11.20 35.98
N ALA A 991 -9.76 10.89 37.14
CA ALA A 991 -8.63 9.97 37.19
C ALA A 991 -9.07 8.54 36.86
N VAL A 992 -10.22 8.08 37.35
CA VAL A 992 -10.77 6.75 37.02
C VAL A 992 -11.14 6.65 35.53
N VAL A 993 -11.76 7.70 34.98
CA VAL A 993 -12.12 7.83 33.56
C VAL A 993 -10.87 7.77 32.68
N CYS A 994 -9.87 8.62 32.92
CA CYS A 994 -8.62 8.64 32.15
C CYS A 994 -7.93 7.27 32.10
N ARG A 995 -8.04 6.48 33.18
CA ARG A 995 -7.42 5.16 33.28
C ARG A 995 -8.16 4.09 32.50
N GLN A 996 -9.50 4.14 32.55
CA GLN A 996 -10.32 3.26 31.72
C GLN A 996 -10.12 3.58 30.24
N THR A 997 -9.97 4.86 29.89
CA THR A 997 -9.64 5.34 28.55
C THR A 997 -8.25 4.88 28.11
N LEU A 998 -7.25 4.91 29.00
CA LEU A 998 -5.91 4.40 28.73
C LEU A 998 -5.90 2.90 28.41
N PHE A 999 -6.57 2.10 29.24
CA PHE A 999 -6.70 0.66 29.05
C PHE A 999 -7.37 0.34 27.71
N THR A 1000 -8.51 0.98 27.44
CA THR A 1000 -9.25 0.81 26.17
C THR A 1000 -8.44 1.26 24.96
N GLY A 1001 -7.70 2.35 25.10
CA GLY A 1001 -6.81 2.89 24.07
C GLY A 1001 -5.69 1.93 23.66
N LEU A 1002 -5.11 1.21 24.62
CA LEU A 1002 -4.08 0.19 24.35
C LEU A 1002 -4.67 -1.03 23.66
N CYS A 1003 -5.88 -1.47 24.04
CA CYS A 1003 -6.59 -2.53 23.34
C CYS A 1003 -6.88 -2.18 21.86
N LEU A 1004 -7.24 -0.91 21.58
CA LEU A 1004 -7.42 -0.42 20.22
C LEU A 1004 -6.15 -0.40 19.38
N LEU A 1005 -5.03 -0.17 20.03
CA LEU A 1005 -3.73 -0.03 19.41
C LEU A 1005 -3.14 -1.39 19.02
N ALA A 1006 -3.40 -2.42 19.83
CA ALA A 1006 -2.77 -3.74 19.74
C ALA A 1006 -2.84 -4.45 18.38
N PRO A 1007 -3.93 -4.34 17.58
CA PRO A 1007 -3.95 -4.94 16.23
C PRO A 1007 -2.89 -4.35 15.29
N ILE A 1008 -2.62 -3.04 15.37
CA ILE A 1008 -1.70 -2.35 14.45
C ILE A 1008 -0.29 -2.26 15.03
N MET A 1009 -0.16 -1.93 16.32
CA MET A 1009 1.12 -1.74 17.02
C MET A 1009 1.24 -2.72 18.20
N PRO A 1010 1.44 -4.02 17.93
CA PRO A 1010 1.38 -5.07 18.95
C PRO A 1010 2.47 -4.95 20.02
N PHE A 1011 3.69 -4.49 19.70
CA PHE A 1011 4.80 -4.54 20.67
C PHE A 1011 4.67 -3.48 21.75
N VAL A 1012 4.53 -2.21 21.36
CA VAL A 1012 4.33 -1.08 22.27
C VAL A 1012 2.98 -1.19 22.98
N GLY A 1013 1.95 -1.73 22.31
CA GLY A 1013 0.66 -2.03 22.91
C GLY A 1013 0.81 -3.01 24.08
N GLU A 1014 1.48 -4.15 23.86
CA GLU A 1014 1.72 -5.17 24.90
C GLU A 1014 2.63 -4.66 26.02
N GLU A 1015 3.74 -4.01 25.66
CA GLU A 1015 4.72 -3.46 26.61
C GLU A 1015 4.09 -2.49 27.62
N LEU A 1016 3.24 -1.60 27.12
CA LEU A 1016 2.56 -0.62 27.93
C LEU A 1016 1.38 -1.23 28.69
N TYR A 1017 0.66 -2.18 28.08
CA TYR A 1017 -0.47 -2.87 28.71
C TYR A 1017 -0.04 -3.70 29.92
N GLN A 1018 1.04 -4.47 29.80
CA GLN A 1018 1.52 -5.34 30.88
C GLN A 1018 2.03 -4.58 32.11
N ARG A 1019 2.26 -3.27 31.98
CA ARG A 1019 2.64 -2.37 33.09
C ARG A 1019 1.45 -1.74 33.81
N LEU A 1020 0.24 -1.87 33.26
CA LEU A 1020 -0.96 -1.36 33.92
C LEU A 1020 -1.45 -2.35 34.99
N PRO A 1021 -2.03 -1.86 36.11
CA PRO A 1021 -2.68 -2.72 37.10
C PRO A 1021 -3.80 -3.57 36.47
N ARG A 1022 -3.91 -4.84 36.87
CA ARG A 1022 -4.89 -5.80 36.32
C ARG A 1022 -6.24 -5.77 37.01
N ARG A 1023 -7.26 -6.29 36.32
CA ARG A 1023 -8.56 -6.66 36.90
C ARG A 1023 -8.37 -7.89 37.81
N ARG A 1024 -9.12 -7.98 38.92
CA ARG A 1024 -9.19 -9.22 39.72
C ARG A 1024 -9.99 -10.27 38.95
N SER A 1025 -9.58 -11.54 39.01
CA SER A 1025 -10.30 -12.67 38.40
C SER A 1025 -11.57 -12.98 39.19
N GLN A 1026 -12.65 -13.40 38.52
CA GLN A 1026 -13.92 -13.74 39.17
C GLN A 1026 -13.80 -14.92 40.17
N ASP A 1027 -12.76 -15.74 40.07
CA ASP A 1027 -12.49 -16.83 41.01
C ASP A 1027 -11.92 -16.36 42.37
N ASP A 1028 -11.49 -15.10 42.51
CA ASP A 1028 -10.95 -14.57 43.77
C ASP A 1028 -12.03 -14.26 44.81
N HIS A 1029 -13.32 -14.29 44.44
CA HIS A 1029 -14.41 -14.01 45.37
C HIS A 1029 -14.80 -15.20 46.27
N ALA A 1030 -14.26 -16.40 46.02
CA ALA A 1030 -14.62 -17.62 46.76
C ALA A 1030 -13.61 -18.04 47.85
N ASN A 1031 -12.39 -17.49 47.89
CA ASN A 1031 -11.29 -18.01 48.72
C ASN A 1031 -10.74 -17.03 49.77
N ASP A 1032 -11.52 -16.03 50.22
CA ASP A 1032 -11.10 -15.13 51.32
C ASP A 1032 -11.39 -15.70 52.72
N VAL A 1033 -11.16 -17.01 52.92
CA VAL A 1033 -11.16 -17.67 54.25
C VAL A 1033 -10.11 -18.78 54.31
N SER A 1034 -8.84 -18.49 54.03
CA SER A 1034 -7.70 -19.18 54.63
C SER A 1034 -6.39 -18.63 54.06
N GLY A 1035 -5.52 -18.12 54.93
CA GLY A 1035 -4.17 -17.72 54.56
C GLY A 1035 -3.37 -18.88 53.96
N GLY A 1036 -3.17 -18.84 52.65
CA GLY A 1036 -2.32 -19.74 51.90
C GLY A 1036 -1.90 -19.07 50.59
N ALA A 1037 -0.61 -19.08 50.28
CA ALA A 1037 -0.06 -18.44 49.10
C ALA A 1037 -0.73 -18.96 47.81
N VAL A 1038 -1.47 -18.08 47.13
CA VAL A 1038 -2.08 -18.38 45.82
C VAL A 1038 -0.98 -18.31 44.75
N GLN A 1039 -0.75 -19.43 44.06
CA GLN A 1039 -0.05 -19.45 42.78
C GLN A 1039 -0.88 -18.64 41.78
N SER A 1040 -0.33 -17.50 41.33
CA SER A 1040 -0.98 -16.62 40.36
C SER A 1040 -1.17 -17.32 39.03
N ALA A 1041 -2.41 -17.37 38.52
CA ALA A 1041 -2.70 -17.77 37.15
C ALA A 1041 -1.89 -16.93 36.14
N ASP A 1042 -1.33 -17.59 35.13
CA ASP A 1042 -0.55 -16.93 34.07
C ASP A 1042 -1.44 -15.96 33.27
N PRO A 1043 -0.94 -14.78 32.88
CA PRO A 1043 -1.79 -13.71 32.37
C PRO A 1043 -2.05 -13.74 30.87
N ASP A 1044 -3.33 -13.57 30.51
CA ASP A 1044 -3.82 -13.42 29.14
C ASP A 1044 -3.26 -12.18 28.41
N PRO A 1045 -3.12 -12.24 27.06
CA PRO A 1045 -2.73 -11.11 26.23
C PRO A 1045 -3.81 -10.01 26.19
N VAL A 1046 -3.49 -8.85 25.58
CA VAL A 1046 -4.43 -7.74 25.40
C VAL A 1046 -5.75 -8.21 24.77
N SER A 1047 -6.89 -8.01 25.44
CA SER A 1047 -8.22 -8.44 25.00
C SER A 1047 -9.23 -7.27 24.97
N ILE A 1048 -10.28 -7.37 24.14
CA ILE A 1048 -11.37 -6.38 24.11
C ILE A 1048 -12.39 -6.74 25.21
N PRO A 1049 -12.89 -5.77 26.01
CA PRO A 1049 -13.96 -6.03 26.99
C PRO A 1049 -15.26 -6.53 26.33
N ASP A 1050 -15.94 -7.50 26.94
CA ASP A 1050 -17.27 -7.97 26.50
C ASP A 1050 -18.34 -6.85 26.58
N HIS A 1051 -19.18 -6.72 25.54
CA HIS A 1051 -20.29 -5.75 25.50
C HIS A 1051 -21.62 -6.41 25.09
N PRO A 1052 -22.75 -6.10 25.74
CA PRO A 1052 -24.08 -6.48 25.27
C PRO A 1052 -24.59 -5.51 24.17
N ALA A 1053 -25.22 -6.07 23.13
CA ALA A 1053 -26.05 -5.48 22.04
C ALA A 1053 -25.96 -3.99 21.62
N ARG A 1054 -26.04 -3.77 20.29
CA ARG A 1054 -25.94 -2.50 19.53
C ARG A 1054 -26.92 -1.37 19.97
N PRO A 1055 -26.48 -0.11 20.06
CA PRO A 1055 -27.34 1.08 20.00
C PRO A 1055 -27.36 1.76 18.61
N SER A 1056 -28.40 2.57 18.34
CA SER A 1056 -28.76 3.14 17.03
C SER A 1056 -27.90 4.33 16.53
N HIS A 1057 -27.69 4.39 15.21
CA HIS A 1057 -26.64 5.10 14.45
C HIS A 1057 -26.74 6.64 14.20
N ARG A 1058 -27.48 7.47 14.96
CA ARG A 1058 -27.71 8.88 14.53
C ARG A 1058 -27.17 10.03 15.42
N GLY A 1059 -26.41 9.77 16.49
CA GLY A 1059 -26.03 10.83 17.47
C GLY A 1059 -24.57 11.32 17.52
N CYS A 1060 -23.60 10.63 16.91
CA CYS A 1060 -22.19 10.77 17.33
C CYS A 1060 -21.37 11.93 16.70
N ALA A 1061 -21.78 12.51 15.57
CA ALA A 1061 -20.93 13.50 14.86
C ALA A 1061 -20.97 14.91 15.48
N VAL A 1062 -22.01 15.25 16.25
CA VAL A 1062 -22.27 16.62 16.74
C VAL A 1062 -21.64 16.90 18.11
N ALA A 1063 -21.31 15.86 18.89
CA ALA A 1063 -20.84 16.03 20.28
C ALA A 1063 -19.31 16.17 20.43
N ILE A 1064 -18.52 15.75 19.44
CA ILE A 1064 -17.04 15.76 19.48
C ILE A 1064 -16.48 17.20 19.50
N ALA A 1065 -17.22 18.18 19.01
CA ALA A 1065 -16.82 19.59 19.03
C ALA A 1065 -17.02 20.28 20.40
N SER A 1066 -17.93 19.76 21.23
CA SER A 1066 -18.35 20.38 22.49
C SER A 1066 -17.32 20.18 23.61
N ASP A 1067 -16.78 18.97 23.79
CA ASP A 1067 -15.89 18.65 24.92
C ASP A 1067 -14.42 19.06 24.70
N ARG A 1068 -13.99 19.24 23.44
CA ARG A 1068 -12.64 19.76 23.13
C ARG A 1068 -12.39 21.17 23.69
N CYS A 1069 -13.45 21.98 23.84
CA CYS A 1069 -13.33 23.34 24.41
C CYS A 1069 -13.15 23.33 25.93
N THR A 1070 -13.76 22.39 26.64
CA THR A 1070 -13.84 22.41 28.11
C THR A 1070 -12.49 22.13 28.78
N VAL A 1071 -11.66 21.25 28.19
CA VAL A 1071 -10.39 20.82 28.81
C VAL A 1071 -9.18 21.62 28.34
N HIS A 1072 -9.20 22.11 27.09
CA HIS A 1072 -8.17 23.05 26.62
C HIS A 1072 -8.17 24.37 27.43
N LEU A 1073 -9.30 24.72 28.06
CA LEU A 1073 -9.44 25.89 28.91
C LEU A 1073 -8.88 25.69 30.33
N MET A 1074 -8.90 24.48 30.91
CA MET A 1074 -8.28 24.22 32.21
C MET A 1074 -6.75 24.39 32.19
N LEU A 1075 -6.12 24.12 31.04
CA LEU A 1075 -4.68 24.28 30.83
C LEU A 1075 -4.18 25.72 30.80
N LYS A 1076 -4.95 26.62 30.18
CA LYS A 1076 -4.57 28.03 30.02
C LYS A 1076 -4.64 28.83 31.32
N VAL A 1077 -5.38 28.35 32.33
CA VAL A 1077 -5.56 29.06 33.61
C VAL A 1077 -4.37 28.87 34.56
N ARG A 1078 -3.66 27.73 34.53
CA ARG A 1078 -2.54 27.47 35.48
C ARG A 1078 -1.15 27.86 34.98
N GLY A 1079 -0.94 28.03 33.67
CA GLY A 1079 0.35 28.43 33.09
C GLY A 1079 0.80 29.87 33.39
N LYS A 1080 -0.05 30.71 34.01
CA LYS A 1080 0.28 32.12 34.34
C LYS A 1080 0.76 32.36 35.78
N PHE A 1081 0.81 31.36 36.66
CA PHE A 1081 1.21 31.57 38.07
C PHE A 1081 2.66 31.19 38.43
N TYR A 1082 3.44 30.58 37.52
CA TYR A 1082 4.85 30.25 37.76
C TYR A 1082 5.78 31.00 36.80
N ARG A 1083 6.02 32.29 37.06
CA ARG A 1083 7.25 33.07 36.76
C ARG A 1083 6.96 34.58 36.77
N LEU A 1084 7.01 35.19 37.96
CA LEU A 1084 7.58 36.53 38.15
C LEU A 1084 8.48 36.44 39.40
N GLN A 1085 9.70 36.97 39.25
CA GLN A 1085 10.94 36.62 39.94
C GLN A 1085 11.13 37.22 41.36
N PRO A 1086 12.19 36.78 42.09
CA PRO A 1086 12.61 37.33 43.38
C PRO A 1086 13.48 38.59 43.22
N HIS A 1087 13.61 39.33 44.33
CA HIS A 1087 14.48 40.50 44.58
C HIS A 1087 13.89 41.90 44.32
N ILE A 1088 13.19 42.43 45.33
CA ILE A 1088 13.43 43.80 45.83
C ILE A 1088 13.48 43.71 47.37
N ILE A 1089 14.69 43.87 47.93
CA ILE A 1089 14.91 44.12 49.36
C ILE A 1089 15.72 45.41 49.48
N ARG A 1090 15.08 46.40 50.11
CA ARG A 1090 15.61 47.61 50.81
C ARG A 1090 16.21 48.72 49.92
N CYS A 1091 15.92 50.00 50.13
CA CYS A 1091 15.45 50.71 51.32
C CYS A 1091 14.05 51.33 51.10
N CYS A 1092 13.34 51.69 52.18
CA CYS A 1092 12.05 52.37 52.04
C CYS A 1092 12.29 53.80 51.54
N ASP A 1093 11.47 54.26 50.59
CA ASP A 1093 11.68 55.33 49.60
C ASP A 1093 12.35 54.88 48.29
#